data_AF-A0A9E3I490-F1
#
_entry.id   AF-A0A9E3I490-F1
#
_cell.length_a   1.000
_cell.length_b   1.000
_cell.length_c   1.000
_cell.angle_alpha   90.00
_cell.angle_beta   90.00
_cell.angle_gamma   90.00
#
_symmetry.space_group_name_H-M   'P 1'
#
loop_
_entity.id
_entity.type
_entity.pdbx_description
1 polymer ?
#
loop_
_entity_poly.entity_id
_entity_poly.type
_entity_poly.pdbx_seq_one_letter_code
_entity_poly.pdbx_strand_id
1 'polypeptide(L)'
;MPFSKRKEASSVCLKTGKSTRGFRKYPWLIWLFPVVGLLSLIWFLIRVVPKPSRATYPCQRAAFPLASGFIIWLFGLGFSAAAFRKAKTSFSRSRYLIGILCLVVSIGCVFVSLTLTAEKEAVAADPHPVNEPIGIAGGIHPGRVVWVHDPNATDWEGPGTGEYWWQDEHTDQNVVDSMMLQAVCAVAGERDLCEAWDRIFRYFNQKQGRGNVGYRPGEDFMIKVNFVDMIALSNSNYNLVNHTPDYAICSPHIIHALLDQLVNVVGVAEADITVGDPICMWCHEFYDMVQPDFPNVRYLDYHGNYNRTKIQTSNVPFYWSTSRGDGRTQDYVLQSYVDAEYFINLASLKGHYDQAGITVCAKNHYGSLRGPTAGGYYNMHLDSPFRIPASGSYRNMVDLMGHRDVGGKTVLCLIDGLYTGKHTAPDRLPLKWQMEPFNNDWCSSIFASQDLVAIDSVAFDFLITEWPEAGGPAHAGTDDYLHEAALAGNPPSGTFYDPERDGTRLAGLGVHEHWNNPIDKKYSRNLGTGDGIQLWQGPPVPDVDFSGDGKVNFKDLSILTRYLSQNESSVDVAPPPFGDGVADGKDVGIFIENWLTATVIPPLPEKAGNPDPFDGAIDVNTIPTLSWTPGSGAISHDVYIGTSNLMFFFSNQTDTTFNPGSLTGGTTFYWRIDEINSWGKTKGTVWSLTITSNPPPPPPPPPPP
;
A
#
# COMPACT_ATOMS: atom_id res chain seq x y z
N MET A 1 59.27 3.78 -14.03
CA MET A 1 57.86 4.19 -13.95
C MET A 1 57.17 3.33 -12.89
N PRO A 2 56.80 3.88 -11.73
CA PRO A 2 56.24 3.10 -10.64
C PRO A 2 54.72 3.02 -10.71
N PHE A 3 54.20 1.87 -10.29
CA PHE A 3 52.78 1.59 -10.10
C PHE A 3 52.13 2.61 -9.16
N SER A 4 51.18 3.38 -9.69
CA SER A 4 50.29 4.25 -8.93
C SER A 4 49.34 3.40 -8.09
N LYS A 5 49.51 3.42 -6.77
CA LYS A 5 48.51 2.93 -5.82
C LYS A 5 47.28 3.84 -5.90
N ARG A 6 46.13 3.31 -6.31
CA ARG A 6 44.83 3.96 -6.05
C ARG A 6 44.71 4.16 -4.54
N LYS A 7 44.64 5.41 -4.10
CA LYS A 7 44.26 5.79 -2.73
C LYS A 7 42.78 5.45 -2.56
N GLU A 8 42.45 4.69 -1.51
CA GLU A 8 41.09 4.62 -0.99
C GLU A 8 40.60 6.03 -0.68
N ALA A 9 39.39 6.36 -1.13
CA ALA A 9 38.75 7.63 -0.88
C ALA A 9 38.35 7.71 0.60
N SER A 10 39.01 8.57 1.37
CA SER A 10 38.54 8.94 2.70
C SER A 10 37.31 9.85 2.55
N SER A 11 36.12 9.37 2.93
CA SER A 11 34.91 10.20 2.98
C SER A 11 35.09 11.32 4.00
N VAL A 12 34.99 12.57 3.56
CA VAL A 12 34.93 13.75 4.42
C VAL A 12 33.46 14.12 4.59
N CYS A 13 32.99 14.27 5.83
CA CYS A 13 31.62 14.70 6.12
C CYS A 13 31.40 16.14 5.61
N LEU A 14 30.47 16.33 4.67
CA LEU A 14 30.18 17.61 4.01
C LEU A 14 29.61 18.70 4.94
N LYS A 15 29.12 18.36 6.14
CA LYS A 15 28.64 19.35 7.12
C LYS A 15 29.71 19.90 8.08
N THR A 16 30.85 19.22 8.26
CA THR A 16 31.83 19.61 9.31
C THR A 16 33.30 19.58 8.90
N GLY A 17 33.63 19.11 7.69
CA GLY A 17 34.98 19.19 7.11
C GLY A 17 36.06 18.35 7.81
N LYS A 18 35.71 17.45 8.74
CA LYS A 18 36.67 16.58 9.43
C LYS A 18 36.75 15.19 8.78
N SER A 19 37.98 14.71 8.60
CA SER A 19 38.29 13.34 8.16
C SER A 19 37.87 12.31 9.21
N THR A 20 37.08 11.31 8.83
CA THR A 20 36.73 10.18 9.69
C THR A 20 37.95 9.27 9.85
N ARG A 21 38.69 9.45 10.95
CA ARG A 21 39.62 8.42 11.44
C ARG A 21 38.79 7.25 11.94
N GLY A 22 39.07 6.06 11.39
CA GLY A 22 38.43 4.81 11.77
C GLY A 22 38.41 4.59 13.29
N PHE A 23 37.25 4.13 13.77
CA PHE A 23 37.07 3.68 15.14
C PHE A 23 38.09 2.60 15.49
N ARG A 24 38.88 2.83 16.54
CA ARG A 24 39.56 1.81 17.36
C ARG A 24 40.20 2.52 18.57
N LYS A 25 40.13 2.09 19.83
CA LYS A 25 39.78 0.82 20.49
C LYS A 25 39.35 1.12 21.93
N TYR A 26 38.40 0.36 22.48
CA TYR A 26 38.43 0.10 23.93
C TYR A 26 39.43 -1.04 24.18
N PRO A 27 40.57 -0.80 24.85
CA PRO A 27 41.60 -1.84 25.05
C PRO A 27 41.13 -2.99 25.94
N TRP A 28 40.07 -2.82 26.72
CA TRP A 28 39.49 -3.88 27.55
C TRP A 28 38.75 -4.95 26.74
N LEU A 29 38.25 -4.64 25.53
CA LEU A 29 37.55 -5.60 24.67
C LEU A 29 38.43 -6.79 24.27
N ILE A 30 39.76 -6.64 24.30
CA ILE A 30 40.72 -7.73 24.07
C ILE A 30 40.57 -8.85 25.13
N TRP A 31 40.12 -8.50 26.34
CA TRP A 31 39.92 -9.45 27.43
C TRP A 31 38.51 -10.04 27.46
N LEU A 32 37.57 -9.53 26.66
CA LEU A 32 36.18 -10.01 26.65
C LEU A 32 36.10 -11.48 26.21
N PHE A 33 36.75 -11.83 25.09
CA PHE A 33 36.74 -13.20 24.59
C PHE A 33 37.38 -14.22 25.55
N PRO A 34 38.60 -14.00 26.11
CA PRO A 34 39.18 -14.91 27.10
C PRO A 34 38.33 -15.09 28.36
N VAL A 35 37.71 -14.02 28.86
CA VAL A 35 36.90 -14.06 30.08
C VAL A 35 35.57 -14.78 29.82
N VAL A 36 34.85 -14.40 28.77
CA VAL A 36 33.56 -15.01 28.42
C VAL A 36 33.74 -16.47 28.00
N GLY A 37 34.79 -16.78 27.24
CA GLY A 37 35.13 -18.14 26.84
C GLY A 37 35.45 -19.06 28.03
N LEU A 38 36.26 -18.58 28.99
CA LEU A 38 36.57 -19.32 30.21
C LEU A 38 35.33 -19.54 31.09
N LEU A 39 34.52 -18.50 31.30
CA LEU A 39 33.28 -18.59 32.07
C LEU A 39 32.29 -19.56 31.41
N SER A 40 32.18 -19.53 30.07
CA SER A 40 31.36 -20.45 29.30
C SER A 40 31.84 -21.89 29.43
N LEU A 41 33.15 -22.13 29.39
CA LEU A 41 33.74 -23.46 29.58
C LEU A 41 33.50 -23.99 31.00
N ILE A 42 33.75 -23.19 32.02
CA ILE A 42 33.51 -23.57 33.42
C ILE A 42 32.03 -23.90 33.63
N TRP A 43 31.15 -23.05 33.12
CA TRP A 43 29.71 -23.26 33.26
C TRP A 43 29.23 -24.51 32.51
N PHE A 44 29.74 -24.75 31.30
CA PHE A 44 29.44 -25.95 30.52
C PHE A 44 29.91 -27.22 31.25
N LEU A 45 31.15 -27.24 31.75
CA LEU A 45 31.68 -28.40 32.48
C LEU A 45 30.90 -28.68 33.78
N ILE A 46 30.62 -27.66 34.58
CA ILE A 46 29.85 -27.81 35.83
C ILE A 46 28.44 -28.34 35.58
N ARG A 47 27.80 -27.93 34.49
CA ARG A 47 26.40 -28.28 34.23
C ARG A 47 26.24 -29.59 33.48
N VAL A 48 27.13 -29.87 32.52
CA VAL A 48 26.98 -30.98 31.57
C VAL A 48 27.71 -32.24 32.04
N VAL A 49 28.89 -32.14 32.68
CA VAL A 49 29.63 -33.34 33.12
C VAL A 49 28.84 -34.19 34.14
N PRO A 50 28.15 -33.60 35.14
CA PRO A 50 27.34 -34.40 36.07
C PRO A 50 26.07 -35.00 35.44
N LYS A 51 25.58 -34.44 34.32
CA LYS A 51 24.40 -34.93 33.60
C LYS A 51 24.47 -34.55 32.12
N PRO A 52 25.02 -35.42 31.25
CA PRO A 52 25.32 -35.10 29.85
C PRO A 52 24.11 -34.62 29.03
N SER A 53 22.90 -35.07 29.38
CA SER A 53 21.66 -34.64 28.71
C SER A 53 21.40 -33.13 28.80
N ARG A 54 22.06 -32.39 29.70
CA ARG A 54 21.91 -30.94 29.84
C ARG A 54 22.60 -30.15 28.71
N ALA A 55 23.45 -30.78 27.90
CA ALA A 55 24.08 -30.15 26.74
C ALA A 55 23.04 -29.63 25.71
N THR A 56 21.83 -30.20 25.70
CA THR A 56 20.75 -29.80 24.78
C THR A 56 20.01 -28.54 25.22
N TYR A 57 20.23 -28.05 26.44
CA TYR A 57 19.53 -26.88 26.96
C TYR A 57 19.95 -25.62 26.17
N PRO A 58 19.02 -24.69 25.87
CA PRO A 58 19.31 -23.52 25.03
C PRO A 58 20.52 -22.71 25.50
N CYS A 59 20.64 -22.56 26.82
CA CYS A 59 21.70 -21.81 27.46
C CYS A 59 23.07 -22.52 27.38
N GLN A 60 23.08 -23.86 27.37
CA GLN A 60 24.29 -24.68 27.16
C GLN A 60 24.67 -24.74 25.67
N ARG A 61 23.69 -24.73 24.76
CA ARG A 61 23.93 -24.61 23.31
C ARG A 61 24.53 -23.25 22.93
N ALA A 62 24.23 -22.19 23.68
CA ALA A 62 24.87 -20.88 23.51
C ALA A 62 26.30 -20.85 24.09
N ALA A 63 26.54 -21.49 25.23
CA ALA A 63 27.87 -21.53 25.86
C ALA A 63 28.87 -22.47 25.16
N PHE A 64 28.39 -23.55 24.53
CA PHE A 64 29.24 -24.59 23.93
C PHE A 64 30.17 -24.07 22.81
N PRO A 65 29.70 -23.26 21.84
CA PRO A 65 30.57 -22.66 20.82
C PRO A 65 31.63 -21.73 21.42
N LEU A 66 31.27 -20.93 22.44
CA LEU A 66 32.20 -20.02 23.12
C LEU A 66 33.27 -20.78 23.91
N ALA A 67 32.88 -21.85 24.61
CA ALA A 67 33.79 -22.74 25.32
C ALA A 67 34.75 -23.49 24.36
N SER A 68 34.22 -23.99 23.24
CA SER A 68 35.00 -24.71 22.23
C SER A 68 35.98 -23.79 21.51
N GLY A 69 35.54 -22.58 21.14
CA GLY A 69 36.39 -21.55 20.55
C GLY A 69 37.53 -21.13 21.48
N PHE A 70 37.25 -21.00 22.79
CA PHE A 70 38.27 -20.70 23.79
C PHE A 70 39.32 -21.82 23.93
N ILE A 71 38.90 -23.09 23.89
CA ILE A 71 39.82 -24.24 23.91
C ILE A 71 40.72 -24.25 22.67
N ILE A 72 40.15 -24.05 21.48
CA ILE A 72 40.89 -24.00 20.21
C ILE A 72 41.92 -22.86 20.25
N TRP A 73 41.52 -21.68 20.74
CA TRP A 73 42.40 -20.53 20.90
C TRP A 73 43.56 -20.81 21.87
N LEU A 74 43.30 -21.43 23.03
CA LEU A 74 44.34 -21.80 24.00
C LEU A 74 45.33 -22.81 23.43
N PHE A 75 44.84 -23.88 22.77
CA PHE A 75 45.71 -24.87 22.16
C PHE A 75 46.52 -24.26 21.02
N GLY A 76 45.92 -23.44 20.17
CA GLY A 76 46.60 -22.78 19.06
C GLY A 76 47.73 -21.85 19.52
N LEU A 77 47.54 -21.09 20.60
CA LEU A 77 48.60 -20.29 21.23
C LEU A 77 49.69 -21.17 21.85
N GLY A 78 49.32 -22.25 22.56
CA GLY A 78 50.26 -23.18 23.17
C GLY A 78 51.14 -23.92 22.15
N PHE A 79 50.53 -24.46 21.10
CA PHE A 79 51.23 -25.11 19.99
C PHE A 79 52.14 -24.15 19.24
N SER A 80 51.68 -22.91 18.99
CA SER A 80 52.53 -21.88 18.38
C SER A 80 53.76 -21.58 19.24
N ALA A 81 53.58 -21.38 20.55
CA ALA A 81 54.70 -21.08 21.45
C ALA A 81 55.70 -22.25 21.54
N ALA A 82 55.21 -23.50 21.56
CA ALA A 82 56.07 -24.68 21.56
C ALA A 82 56.84 -24.83 20.24
N ALA A 83 56.17 -24.64 19.09
CA ALA A 83 56.78 -24.67 17.77
C ALA A 83 57.83 -23.55 17.61
N PHE A 84 57.54 -22.34 18.09
CA PHE A 84 58.47 -21.21 18.07
C PHE A 84 59.71 -21.46 18.95
N ARG A 85 59.53 -22.00 20.16
CA ARG A 85 60.66 -22.41 21.02
C ARG A 85 61.55 -23.44 20.32
N LYS A 86 60.95 -24.44 19.67
CA LYS A 86 61.67 -25.47 18.91
C LYS A 86 62.37 -24.90 17.68
N ALA A 87 61.79 -23.91 17.01
CA ALA A 87 62.44 -23.17 15.92
C ALA A 87 63.69 -22.45 16.43
N LYS A 88 63.59 -21.71 17.54
CA LYS A 88 64.72 -20.99 18.16
C LYS A 88 65.88 -21.93 18.54
N THR A 89 65.57 -23.06 19.19
CA THR A 89 66.59 -24.07 19.56
C THR A 89 67.19 -24.77 18.33
N SER A 90 66.43 -24.93 17.24
CA SER A 90 66.93 -25.54 16.00
C SER A 90 67.87 -24.59 15.26
N PHE A 91 67.55 -23.29 15.22
CA PHE A 91 68.45 -22.27 14.68
C PHE A 91 69.75 -22.14 15.48
N SER A 92 69.69 -22.19 16.82
CA SER A 92 70.91 -22.17 17.65
C SER A 92 71.77 -23.43 17.52
N ARG A 93 71.26 -24.50 16.93
CA ARG A 93 71.97 -25.76 16.65
C ARG A 93 72.30 -25.93 15.16
N SER A 94 72.20 -24.87 14.37
CA SER A 94 72.45 -24.85 12.91
C SER A 94 71.58 -25.82 12.09
N ARG A 95 70.43 -26.24 12.62
CA ARG A 95 69.45 -27.11 11.94
C ARG A 95 68.39 -26.28 11.23
N TYR A 96 68.80 -25.56 10.19
CA TYR A 96 67.99 -24.52 9.54
C TYR A 96 66.68 -25.05 8.94
N LEU A 97 66.68 -26.22 8.29
CA LEU A 97 65.47 -26.80 7.70
C LEU A 97 64.38 -27.09 8.75
N ILE A 98 64.78 -27.68 9.88
CA ILE A 98 63.87 -27.98 10.99
C ILE A 98 63.40 -26.67 11.66
N GLY A 99 64.30 -25.68 11.78
CA GLY A 99 63.97 -24.36 12.30
C GLY A 99 62.92 -23.64 11.47
N ILE A 100 63.07 -23.63 10.14
CA ILE A 100 62.12 -23.02 9.20
C ILE A 100 60.76 -23.74 9.27
N LEU A 101 60.75 -25.08 9.25
CA LEU A 101 59.51 -25.85 9.34
C LEU A 101 58.74 -25.54 10.62
N CYS A 102 59.42 -25.52 11.78
CA CYS A 102 58.78 -25.18 13.06
C CYS A 102 58.29 -23.72 13.10
N LEU A 103 58.97 -22.79 12.43
CA LEU A 103 58.53 -21.39 12.35
C LEU A 103 57.27 -21.25 11.50
N VAL A 104 57.19 -21.93 10.34
CA VAL A 104 55.99 -21.97 9.49
C VAL A 104 54.80 -22.56 10.25
N VAL A 105 55.01 -23.65 10.99
CA VAL A 105 53.96 -24.25 11.83
C VAL A 105 53.50 -23.28 12.92
N SER A 106 54.41 -22.56 13.57
CA SER A 106 54.06 -21.56 14.58
C SER A 106 53.20 -20.42 14.00
N ILE A 107 53.59 -19.88 12.85
CA ILE A 107 52.83 -18.83 12.15
C ILE A 107 51.47 -19.36 11.70
N GLY A 108 51.42 -20.57 11.13
CA GLY A 108 50.18 -21.23 10.72
C GLY A 108 49.21 -21.44 11.88
N CYS A 109 49.67 -21.90 13.04
CA CYS A 109 48.82 -22.05 14.23
C CYS A 109 48.25 -20.72 14.73
N VAL A 110 49.04 -19.63 14.68
CA VAL A 110 48.55 -18.28 15.03
C VAL A 110 47.51 -17.80 14.03
N PHE A 111 47.77 -17.99 12.73
CA PHE A 111 46.83 -17.62 11.67
C PHE A 111 45.51 -18.39 11.77
N VAL A 112 45.55 -19.69 11.98
CA VAL A 112 44.36 -20.54 12.20
C VAL A 112 43.62 -20.11 13.46
N SER A 113 44.33 -19.81 14.56
CA SER A 113 43.70 -19.32 15.79
C SER A 113 43.00 -17.99 15.56
N LEU A 114 43.63 -17.05 14.87
CA LEU A 114 43.06 -15.72 14.60
C LEU A 114 41.89 -15.76 13.62
N THR A 115 41.92 -16.65 12.63
CA THR A 115 40.86 -16.79 11.62
C THR A 115 39.65 -17.54 12.13
N LEU A 116 39.83 -18.58 12.97
CA LEU A 116 38.72 -19.30 13.59
C LEU A 116 38.07 -18.53 14.74
N THR A 117 38.78 -17.60 15.37
CA THR A 117 38.22 -16.69 16.41
C THR A 117 37.85 -15.31 15.89
N ALA A 118 38.12 -15.00 14.63
CA ALA A 118 37.55 -13.81 14.02
C ALA A 118 36.03 -14.01 14.01
N GLU A 119 35.29 -13.07 14.58
CA GLU A 119 33.85 -13.02 14.39
C GLU A 119 33.61 -13.12 12.88
N LYS A 120 32.95 -14.20 12.44
CA LYS A 120 32.13 -14.08 11.24
C LYS A 120 31.08 -13.05 11.66
N GLU A 121 31.31 -11.80 11.31
CA GLU A 121 30.21 -10.87 11.08
C GLU A 121 29.16 -11.68 10.29
N ALA A 122 27.91 -11.66 10.75
CA ALA A 122 26.82 -12.19 9.96
C ALA A 122 27.00 -11.58 8.57
N VAL A 123 27.34 -12.42 7.59
CA VAL A 123 27.55 -11.97 6.21
C VAL A 123 26.17 -11.47 5.80
N ALA A 124 25.99 -10.15 5.78
CA ALA A 124 24.88 -9.55 5.07
C ALA A 124 24.89 -10.19 3.69
N ALA A 125 23.78 -10.79 3.29
CA ALA A 125 23.70 -11.39 1.96
C ALA A 125 24.09 -10.33 0.93
N ASP A 126 24.92 -10.72 -0.04
CA ASP A 126 25.22 -9.84 -1.15
C ASP A 126 23.88 -9.50 -1.84
N PRO A 127 23.57 -8.22 -2.11
CA PRO A 127 22.34 -7.84 -2.78
C PRO A 127 22.18 -8.57 -4.10
N HIS A 128 20.96 -8.98 -4.43
CA HIS A 128 20.69 -9.57 -5.74
C HIS A 128 21.07 -8.60 -6.86
N PRO A 129 21.78 -9.04 -7.90
CA PRO A 129 22.18 -8.14 -8.98
C PRO A 129 20.98 -7.52 -9.70
N VAL A 130 21.13 -6.25 -10.10
CA VAL A 130 20.13 -5.55 -10.92
C VAL A 130 19.99 -6.22 -12.28
N ASN A 131 18.76 -6.28 -12.79
CA ASN A 131 18.43 -6.84 -14.09
C ASN A 131 18.89 -8.29 -14.35
N GLU A 132 19.03 -9.10 -13.30
CA GLU A 132 19.27 -10.55 -13.41
C GLU A 132 18.00 -11.33 -12.99
N PRO A 133 17.04 -11.54 -13.89
CA PRO A 133 15.78 -12.19 -13.53
C PRO A 133 15.95 -13.66 -13.14
N ILE A 134 15.28 -14.04 -12.06
CA ILE A 134 15.11 -15.42 -11.60
C ILE A 134 13.62 -15.78 -11.53
N GLY A 135 13.30 -17.06 -11.75
CA GLY A 135 11.92 -17.52 -11.83
C GLY A 135 11.32 -17.36 -13.23
N ILE A 136 9.99 -17.50 -13.33
CA ILE A 136 9.27 -17.47 -14.61
C ILE A 136 8.16 -16.43 -14.52
N ALA A 137 8.20 -15.47 -15.43
CA ALA A 137 7.28 -14.35 -15.50
C ALA A 137 5.84 -14.81 -15.82
N GLY A 138 4.88 -14.43 -14.98
CA GLY A 138 3.46 -14.77 -15.10
C GLY A 138 2.58 -13.62 -15.60
N GLY A 139 1.31 -13.92 -15.89
CA GLY A 139 0.31 -12.96 -16.36
C GLY A 139 0.06 -12.97 -17.88
N ILE A 140 -1.00 -12.29 -18.32
CA ILE A 140 -1.31 -12.05 -19.74
C ILE A 140 -0.12 -11.44 -20.46
N HIS A 141 0.50 -10.46 -19.82
CA HIS A 141 1.78 -9.90 -20.19
C HIS A 141 2.81 -10.38 -19.16
N PRO A 142 3.68 -11.35 -19.52
CA PRO A 142 4.61 -11.97 -18.58
C PRO A 142 5.42 -10.93 -17.79
N GLY A 143 5.34 -10.99 -16.47
CA GLY A 143 6.12 -10.17 -15.54
C GLY A 143 5.71 -8.69 -15.52
N ARG A 144 4.56 -8.35 -16.11
CA ARG A 144 4.05 -6.97 -16.11
C ARG A 144 3.58 -6.60 -14.71
N VAL A 145 4.15 -5.52 -14.20
CA VAL A 145 3.63 -4.75 -13.07
C VAL A 145 3.20 -3.40 -13.60
N VAL A 146 1.94 -3.07 -13.43
CA VAL A 146 1.38 -1.76 -13.73
C VAL A 146 1.56 -0.86 -12.52
N TRP A 147 2.02 0.36 -12.75
CA TRP A 147 2.05 1.44 -11.77
C TRP A 147 1.35 2.66 -12.37
N VAL A 148 0.23 3.05 -11.76
CA VAL A 148 -0.52 4.26 -12.08
C VAL A 148 -0.29 5.25 -10.95
N HIS A 149 0.09 6.49 -11.28
CA HIS A 149 0.30 7.58 -10.34
C HIS A 149 -0.45 8.81 -10.83
N ASP A 150 -1.30 9.38 -9.96
CA ASP A 150 -1.99 10.64 -10.22
C ASP A 150 -1.94 11.49 -8.93
N PRO A 151 -1.16 12.60 -8.90
CA PRO A 151 -1.06 13.44 -7.71
C PRO A 151 -2.37 14.12 -7.33
N ASN A 152 -3.36 14.21 -8.24
CA ASN A 152 -4.67 14.77 -7.92
C ASN A 152 -5.55 13.83 -7.09
N ALA A 153 -5.14 12.57 -6.92
CA ALA A 153 -5.92 11.61 -6.15
C ALA A 153 -5.99 11.93 -4.66
N THR A 154 -5.03 12.72 -4.14
CA THR A 154 -4.84 12.92 -2.69
C THR A 154 -4.35 14.31 -2.38
N ASP A 155 -4.94 15.00 -1.40
CA ASP A 155 -4.51 16.37 -1.03
C ASP A 155 -4.34 16.62 0.47
N TRP A 156 -4.55 15.60 1.31
CA TRP A 156 -4.49 15.75 2.77
C TRP A 156 -3.24 16.50 3.26
N GLU A 157 -3.44 17.51 4.12
CA GLU A 157 -2.34 18.32 4.65
C GLU A 157 -1.41 17.51 5.58
N GLY A 158 -1.91 16.42 6.16
CA GLY A 158 -1.17 15.53 7.04
C GLY A 158 -1.75 15.45 8.45
N PRO A 159 -1.11 14.64 9.32
CA PRO A 159 -1.64 14.34 10.65
C PRO A 159 -1.68 15.58 11.55
N GLY A 160 -2.69 15.64 12.42
CA GLY A 160 -2.83 16.69 13.43
C GLY A 160 -3.68 17.90 13.04
N THR A 161 -4.35 17.86 11.88
CA THR A 161 -5.30 18.89 11.42
C THR A 161 -6.70 18.74 12.03
N GLY A 162 -7.04 17.53 12.49
CA GLY A 162 -8.41 17.17 12.90
C GLY A 162 -9.23 16.52 11.79
N GLU A 163 -8.66 16.44 10.59
CA GLU A 163 -9.17 15.74 9.41
C GLU A 163 -8.25 14.55 9.11
N TYR A 164 -8.74 13.58 8.34
CA TYR A 164 -8.09 12.29 8.14
C TYR A 164 -8.00 11.94 6.65
N TRP A 165 -6.86 11.37 6.26
CA TRP A 165 -6.56 11.02 4.86
C TRP A 165 -7.62 10.16 4.16
N TRP A 166 -8.37 9.35 4.91
CA TRP A 166 -9.36 8.42 4.36
C TRP A 166 -10.72 9.07 4.10
N GLN A 167 -10.91 10.35 4.43
CA GLN A 167 -12.16 11.08 4.18
C GLN A 167 -12.28 11.53 2.72
N ASP A 168 -13.51 11.67 2.23
CA ASP A 168 -13.82 12.08 0.85
C ASP A 168 -13.27 13.48 0.52
N GLU A 169 -13.09 14.35 1.51
CA GLU A 169 -12.49 15.67 1.34
C GLU A 169 -11.01 15.61 0.94
N HIS A 170 -10.36 14.45 1.10
CA HIS A 170 -8.92 14.33 0.93
C HIS A 170 -8.46 13.30 -0.09
N THR A 171 -9.37 12.45 -0.55
CA THR A 171 -9.12 11.48 -1.60
C THR A 171 -10.19 11.62 -2.66
N ASP A 172 -9.82 12.01 -3.88
CA ASP A 172 -10.80 12.20 -4.97
C ASP A 172 -11.21 10.83 -5.55
N GLN A 173 -12.44 10.40 -5.26
CA GLN A 173 -12.97 9.12 -5.74
C GLN A 173 -12.95 9.01 -7.28
N ASN A 174 -13.24 10.08 -8.02
CA ASN A 174 -13.28 10.02 -9.48
C ASN A 174 -11.87 9.78 -10.05
N VAL A 175 -10.86 10.41 -9.46
CA VAL A 175 -9.46 10.17 -9.83
C VAL A 175 -9.07 8.74 -9.50
N VAL A 176 -9.43 8.23 -8.31
CA VAL A 176 -9.15 6.83 -7.92
C VAL A 176 -9.84 5.83 -8.84
N ASP A 177 -11.08 6.09 -9.26
CA ASP A 177 -11.82 5.26 -10.22
C ASP A 177 -11.10 5.20 -11.58
N SER A 178 -10.63 6.36 -12.08
CA SER A 178 -9.83 6.44 -13.30
C SER A 178 -8.50 5.68 -13.16
N MET A 179 -7.83 5.82 -12.02
CA MET A 179 -6.59 5.09 -11.75
C MET A 179 -6.82 3.57 -11.73
N MET A 180 -7.91 3.09 -11.11
CA MET A 180 -8.26 1.67 -11.08
C MET A 180 -8.59 1.14 -12.48
N LEU A 181 -9.37 1.90 -13.28
CA LEU A 181 -9.67 1.57 -14.68
C LEU A 181 -8.38 1.42 -15.48
N GLN A 182 -7.48 2.41 -15.40
CA GLN A 182 -6.19 2.37 -16.09
C GLN A 182 -5.36 1.16 -15.64
N ALA A 183 -5.33 0.86 -14.34
CA ALA A 183 -4.58 -0.25 -13.80
C ALA A 183 -5.07 -1.60 -14.36
N VAL A 184 -6.38 -1.86 -14.35
CA VAL A 184 -6.99 -3.10 -14.85
C VAL A 184 -6.81 -3.22 -16.37
N CYS A 185 -7.10 -2.17 -17.13
CA CYS A 185 -6.91 -2.14 -18.58
C CYS A 185 -5.46 -2.41 -18.98
N ALA A 186 -4.49 -1.79 -18.28
CA ALA A 186 -3.07 -1.97 -18.56
C ALA A 186 -2.54 -3.36 -18.18
N VAL A 187 -3.07 -3.98 -17.12
CA VAL A 187 -2.77 -5.39 -16.78
C VAL A 187 -3.22 -6.31 -17.91
N ALA A 188 -4.45 -6.10 -18.41
CA ALA A 188 -5.01 -6.89 -19.50
C ALA A 188 -4.38 -6.58 -20.87
N GLY A 189 -3.87 -5.35 -21.05
CA GLY A 189 -3.50 -4.81 -22.36
C GLY A 189 -4.72 -4.55 -23.23
N GLU A 190 -5.82 -4.12 -22.60
CA GLU A 190 -7.09 -3.81 -23.24
C GLU A 190 -7.47 -2.34 -23.06
N ARG A 191 -8.48 -1.91 -23.82
CA ARG A 191 -8.97 -0.53 -23.87
C ARG A 191 -10.30 -0.34 -23.15
N ASP A 192 -11.15 -1.34 -23.32
CA ASP A 192 -12.46 -1.40 -22.71
C ASP A 192 -12.36 -2.19 -21.41
N LEU A 193 -13.00 -1.67 -20.37
CA LEU A 193 -12.91 -2.24 -19.03
C LEU A 193 -13.60 -3.61 -18.92
N CYS A 194 -14.71 -3.83 -19.67
CA CYS A 194 -15.37 -5.13 -19.72
C CYS A 194 -14.46 -6.17 -20.38
N GLU A 195 -13.87 -5.82 -21.52
CA GLU A 195 -12.92 -6.68 -22.24
C GLU A 195 -11.65 -6.96 -21.41
N ALA A 196 -11.17 -5.97 -20.65
CA ALA A 196 -10.03 -6.12 -19.75
C ALA A 196 -10.30 -7.19 -18.68
N TRP A 197 -11.43 -7.09 -17.98
CA TRP A 197 -11.84 -8.09 -16.99
C TRP A 197 -12.08 -9.47 -17.62
N ASP A 198 -12.78 -9.56 -18.75
CA ASP A 198 -13.00 -10.85 -19.45
C ASP A 198 -11.67 -11.51 -19.81
N ARG A 199 -10.69 -10.74 -20.32
CA ARG A 199 -9.35 -11.26 -20.66
C ARG A 199 -8.57 -11.73 -19.41
N ILE A 200 -8.64 -10.98 -18.31
CA ILE A 200 -8.04 -11.35 -17.01
C ILE A 200 -8.60 -12.70 -16.54
N PHE A 201 -9.93 -12.86 -16.54
CA PHE A 201 -10.58 -14.11 -16.13
C PHE A 201 -10.27 -15.27 -17.07
N ARG A 202 -10.32 -15.06 -18.40
CA ARG A 202 -9.97 -16.09 -19.39
C ARG A 202 -8.56 -16.62 -19.20
N TYR A 203 -7.59 -15.73 -19.01
CA TYR A 203 -6.21 -16.11 -18.77
C TYR A 203 -6.10 -16.95 -17.50
N PHE A 204 -6.69 -16.49 -16.40
CA PHE A 204 -6.66 -17.21 -15.12
C PHE A 204 -7.36 -18.57 -15.23
N ASN A 205 -8.57 -18.62 -15.78
CA ASN A 205 -9.33 -19.86 -15.94
C ASN A 205 -8.59 -20.86 -16.84
N GLN A 206 -7.92 -20.41 -17.90
CA GLN A 206 -7.09 -21.27 -18.73
C GLN A 206 -5.90 -21.84 -17.94
N LYS A 207 -5.22 -21.00 -17.15
CA LYS A 207 -4.10 -21.42 -16.27
C LYS A 207 -4.54 -22.44 -15.22
N GLN A 208 -5.75 -22.28 -14.67
CA GLN A 208 -6.35 -23.20 -13.69
C GLN A 208 -6.94 -24.48 -14.34
N GLY A 209 -6.82 -24.65 -15.66
CA GLY A 209 -7.38 -25.82 -16.37
C GLY A 209 -8.91 -25.78 -16.53
N ARG A 210 -9.56 -24.64 -16.27
CA ARG A 210 -11.01 -24.40 -16.44
C ARG A 210 -11.40 -24.03 -17.89
N GLY A 211 -10.41 -23.89 -18.77
CA GLY A 211 -10.59 -23.55 -20.19
C GLY A 211 -10.59 -22.05 -20.47
N ASN A 212 -10.70 -21.67 -21.75
CA ASN A 212 -10.72 -20.27 -22.18
C ASN A 212 -12.13 -19.67 -22.04
N VAL A 213 -12.52 -19.37 -20.80
CA VAL A 213 -13.84 -18.82 -20.45
C VAL A 213 -13.66 -17.67 -19.47
N GLY A 214 -14.46 -16.61 -19.61
CA GLY A 214 -14.51 -15.52 -18.64
C GLY A 214 -15.23 -15.92 -17.34
N TYR A 215 -15.57 -14.92 -16.53
CA TYR A 215 -16.41 -15.07 -15.34
C TYR A 215 -17.77 -15.70 -15.69
N ARG A 216 -18.33 -16.49 -14.76
CA ARG A 216 -19.70 -17.01 -14.84
C ARG A 216 -20.50 -16.61 -13.59
N PRO A 217 -21.77 -16.20 -13.75
CA PRO A 217 -22.62 -15.89 -12.60
C PRO A 217 -22.66 -17.01 -11.55
N GLY A 218 -22.50 -16.64 -10.28
CA GLY A 218 -22.46 -17.56 -9.13
C GLY A 218 -21.07 -18.07 -8.75
N GLU A 219 -20.00 -17.61 -9.39
CA GLU A 219 -18.62 -17.89 -8.95
C GLU A 219 -18.21 -16.87 -7.86
N ASP A 220 -17.75 -17.37 -6.70
CA ASP A 220 -17.51 -16.58 -5.50
C ASP A 220 -16.16 -15.83 -5.56
N PHE A 221 -16.11 -14.64 -4.98
CA PHE A 221 -14.91 -13.83 -4.80
C PHE A 221 -14.51 -13.71 -3.33
N MET A 222 -13.21 -13.82 -3.06
CA MET A 222 -12.60 -13.37 -1.81
C MET A 222 -11.60 -12.24 -2.11
N ILE A 223 -11.83 -11.06 -1.53
CA ILE A 223 -10.97 -9.89 -1.63
C ILE A 223 -10.33 -9.65 -0.27
N LYS A 224 -9.03 -9.94 -0.13
CA LYS A 224 -8.29 -9.68 1.10
C LYS A 224 -7.73 -8.27 1.09
N VAL A 225 -8.28 -7.40 1.93
CA VAL A 225 -7.81 -6.02 2.11
C VAL A 225 -6.82 -5.94 3.27
N ASN A 226 -5.83 -5.05 3.20
CA ASN A 226 -4.87 -4.87 4.29
C ASN A 226 -5.40 -3.91 5.36
N PHE A 227 -6.02 -4.44 6.40
CA PHE A 227 -6.42 -3.67 7.59
C PHE A 227 -5.61 -4.03 8.82
N VAL A 228 -4.53 -4.81 8.70
CA VAL A 228 -3.74 -5.42 9.80
C VAL A 228 -3.46 -4.50 11.01
N ASP A 229 -3.42 -3.19 10.81
CA ASP A 229 -3.21 -2.22 11.88
C ASP A 229 -4.48 -1.85 12.66
N MET A 230 -5.68 -2.05 12.10
CA MET A 230 -6.98 -1.94 12.79
C MET A 230 -7.17 -2.94 13.95
N ILE A 231 -6.30 -3.96 14.07
CA ILE A 231 -6.26 -4.87 15.23
C ILE A 231 -6.08 -4.11 16.54
N ALA A 232 -5.28 -3.04 16.52
CA ALA A 232 -4.94 -2.24 17.70
C ALA A 232 -5.69 -0.90 17.79
N LEU A 233 -6.46 -0.55 16.75
CA LEU A 233 -7.03 0.79 16.56
C LEU A 233 -8.54 0.84 16.72
N SER A 234 -9.19 -0.31 16.88
CA SER A 234 -10.63 -0.44 17.01
C SER A 234 -11.05 -0.69 18.47
N ASN A 235 -12.17 -0.10 18.88
CA ASN A 235 -12.82 -0.45 20.14
C ASN A 235 -13.92 -1.50 19.95
N SER A 236 -14.50 -2.00 21.04
CA SER A 236 -15.58 -3.00 20.99
C SER A 236 -16.84 -2.53 20.24
N ASN A 237 -16.97 -1.23 20.00
CA ASN A 237 -18.07 -0.60 19.28
C ASN A 237 -17.70 -0.27 17.82
N TYR A 238 -16.64 -0.86 17.25
CA TYR A 238 -16.30 -0.70 15.83
C TYR A 238 -15.91 0.72 15.39
N ASN A 239 -15.48 1.58 16.32
CA ASN A 239 -14.94 2.90 15.98
C ASN A 239 -13.41 2.90 16.09
N LEU A 240 -12.75 3.72 15.28
CA LEU A 240 -11.34 4.04 15.44
C LEU A 240 -11.12 4.83 16.75
N VAL A 241 -10.02 4.57 17.47
CA VAL A 241 -9.72 5.22 18.76
C VAL A 241 -8.29 5.79 18.87
N ASN A 242 -8.16 6.90 19.62
CA ASN A 242 -6.93 7.52 20.17
C ASN A 242 -5.70 7.68 19.24
N HIS A 243 -5.41 8.91 18.80
CA HIS A 243 -4.12 9.36 18.23
C HIS A 243 -3.53 8.59 17.03
N THR A 244 -4.27 7.66 16.43
CA THR A 244 -3.81 6.79 15.34
C THR A 244 -4.81 6.50 14.20
N PRO A 245 -5.86 7.31 13.92
CA PRO A 245 -6.71 7.13 12.73
C PRO A 245 -5.91 7.36 11.42
N ASP A 246 -4.78 8.05 11.54
CA ASP A 246 -3.87 8.38 10.45
C ASP A 246 -2.89 7.23 10.16
N TYR A 247 -3.37 6.01 9.96
CA TYR A 247 -2.52 4.86 9.66
C TYR A 247 -2.57 4.52 8.16
N ALA A 248 -1.43 4.27 7.52
CA ALA A 248 -1.35 3.75 6.15
C ALA A 248 -1.89 2.29 6.05
N ILE A 249 -3.16 2.17 5.66
CA ILE A 249 -3.88 0.93 5.35
C ILE A 249 -4.60 1.10 4.00
N CYS A 250 -5.24 0.06 3.47
CA CYS A 250 -6.04 0.20 2.25
C CYS A 250 -7.18 1.20 2.45
N SER A 251 -7.27 2.16 1.54
CA SER A 251 -8.28 3.21 1.47
C SER A 251 -9.67 2.64 1.17
N PRO A 252 -10.75 3.26 1.70
CA PRO A 252 -12.11 2.92 1.31
C PRO A 252 -12.34 3.20 -0.19
N HIS A 253 -11.68 4.23 -0.74
CA HIS A 253 -11.80 4.63 -2.15
C HIS A 253 -11.33 3.56 -3.14
N ILE A 254 -10.19 2.90 -2.89
CA ILE A 254 -9.72 1.80 -3.75
C ILE A 254 -10.59 0.55 -3.60
N ILE A 255 -11.13 0.30 -2.39
CA ILE A 255 -12.07 -0.80 -2.17
C ILE A 255 -13.37 -0.53 -2.95
N HIS A 256 -13.89 0.69 -2.89
CA HIS A 256 -15.08 1.13 -3.63
C HIS A 256 -14.87 0.99 -5.13
N ALA A 257 -13.80 1.57 -5.68
CA ALA A 257 -13.47 1.49 -7.11
C ALA A 257 -13.38 0.04 -7.61
N LEU A 258 -12.79 -0.87 -6.82
CA LEU A 258 -12.73 -2.29 -7.17
C LEU A 258 -14.12 -2.95 -7.16
N LEU A 259 -14.93 -2.69 -6.12
CA LEU A 259 -16.27 -3.24 -6.01
C LEU A 259 -17.19 -2.72 -7.12
N ASP A 260 -17.10 -1.43 -7.46
CA ASP A 260 -17.85 -0.83 -8.57
C ASP A 260 -17.57 -1.58 -9.88
N GLN A 261 -16.31 -1.82 -10.20
CA GLN A 261 -15.97 -2.56 -11.42
C GLN A 261 -16.48 -4.01 -11.38
N LEU A 262 -16.33 -4.72 -10.27
CA LEU A 262 -16.82 -6.11 -10.18
C LEU A 262 -18.35 -6.19 -10.30
N VAL A 263 -19.08 -5.28 -9.65
CA VAL A 263 -20.55 -5.30 -9.62
C VAL A 263 -21.14 -4.69 -10.90
N ASN A 264 -20.74 -3.48 -11.25
CA ASN A 264 -21.38 -2.68 -12.30
C ASN A 264 -20.80 -2.92 -13.69
N VAL A 265 -19.56 -3.38 -13.81
CA VAL A 265 -18.91 -3.65 -15.11
C VAL A 265 -18.87 -5.15 -15.41
N VAL A 266 -18.37 -5.96 -14.48
CA VAL A 266 -18.31 -7.43 -14.68
C VAL A 266 -19.68 -8.08 -14.48
N GLY A 267 -20.54 -7.51 -13.65
CA GLY A 267 -21.86 -8.08 -13.33
C GLY A 267 -21.82 -9.18 -12.28
N VAL A 268 -20.83 -9.16 -11.38
CA VAL A 268 -20.77 -10.05 -10.22
C VAL A 268 -21.89 -9.68 -9.25
N ALA A 269 -22.67 -10.66 -8.81
CA ALA A 269 -23.67 -10.39 -7.79
C ALA A 269 -22.96 -10.02 -6.47
N GLU A 270 -23.37 -8.92 -5.83
CA GLU A 270 -22.79 -8.46 -4.56
C GLU A 270 -22.69 -9.59 -3.51
N ALA A 271 -23.71 -10.46 -3.42
CA ALA A 271 -23.74 -11.59 -2.49
C ALA A 271 -22.61 -12.62 -2.73
N ASP A 272 -22.09 -12.71 -3.95
CA ASP A 272 -20.98 -13.59 -4.34
C ASP A 272 -19.62 -12.97 -3.98
N ILE A 273 -19.59 -11.73 -3.47
CA ILE A 273 -18.37 -11.04 -3.07
C ILE A 273 -18.21 -11.09 -1.55
N THR A 274 -17.11 -11.67 -1.10
CA THR A 274 -16.60 -11.50 0.27
C THR A 274 -15.37 -10.60 0.23
N VAL A 275 -15.38 -9.53 1.01
CA VAL A 275 -14.24 -8.61 1.13
C VAL A 275 -13.91 -8.45 2.60
N GLY A 276 -12.65 -8.31 2.97
CA GLY A 276 -12.26 -7.93 4.33
C GLY A 276 -10.92 -8.47 4.80
N ASP A 277 -10.64 -8.26 6.09
CA ASP A 277 -9.42 -8.71 6.75
C ASP A 277 -9.78 -9.62 7.94
N PRO A 278 -9.49 -10.94 7.88
CA PRO A 278 -9.96 -11.89 8.88
C PRO A 278 -9.41 -11.69 10.30
N ILE A 279 -8.34 -10.90 10.44
CA ILE A 279 -7.73 -10.63 11.75
C ILE A 279 -8.13 -9.27 12.33
N CYS A 280 -8.88 -8.45 11.59
CA CYS A 280 -9.23 -7.08 11.97
C CYS A 280 -10.74 -6.90 12.12
N MET A 281 -11.13 -5.69 12.53
CA MET A 281 -12.52 -5.22 12.54
C MET A 281 -12.72 -4.24 11.39
N TRP A 282 -13.85 -4.32 10.70
CA TRP A 282 -14.19 -3.34 9.68
C TRP A 282 -14.88 -2.13 10.34
N CYS A 283 -14.09 -1.12 10.71
CA CYS A 283 -14.58 0.03 11.49
C CYS A 283 -15.65 0.85 10.74
N HIS A 284 -16.49 1.58 11.48
CA HIS A 284 -17.59 2.38 10.94
C HIS A 284 -17.12 3.41 9.91
N GLU A 285 -16.02 4.08 10.19
CA GLU A 285 -15.40 5.11 9.36
C GLU A 285 -15.10 4.62 7.94
N PHE A 286 -14.80 3.32 7.76
CA PHE A 286 -14.51 2.72 6.46
C PHE A 286 -15.72 1.96 5.90
N TYR A 287 -16.54 1.37 6.76
CA TYR A 287 -17.71 0.60 6.36
C TYR A 287 -18.81 1.50 5.79
N ASP A 288 -19.06 2.63 6.46
CA ASP A 288 -20.17 3.53 6.11
C ASP A 288 -19.89 4.30 4.81
N MET A 289 -18.63 4.32 4.33
CA MET A 289 -18.24 4.88 3.02
C MET A 289 -18.46 3.91 1.85
N VAL A 290 -18.51 2.60 2.09
CA VAL A 290 -18.56 1.59 1.02
C VAL A 290 -19.89 0.83 1.02
N GLN A 291 -20.41 0.48 2.19
CA GLN A 291 -21.59 -0.37 2.30
C GLN A 291 -22.88 0.21 1.70
N PRO A 292 -23.17 1.52 1.78
CA PRO A 292 -24.39 2.08 1.19
C PRO A 292 -24.56 1.77 -0.30
N ASP A 293 -23.45 1.71 -1.04
CA ASP A 293 -23.46 1.46 -2.49
C ASP A 293 -23.45 -0.04 -2.83
N PHE A 294 -22.97 -0.90 -1.92
CA PHE A 294 -22.88 -2.35 -2.12
C PHE A 294 -23.48 -3.15 -0.95
N PRO A 295 -24.78 -2.99 -0.64
CA PRO A 295 -25.38 -3.45 0.62
C PRO A 295 -25.43 -4.97 0.81
N ASN A 296 -25.30 -5.76 -0.25
CA ASN A 296 -25.37 -7.22 -0.18
C ASN A 296 -23.99 -7.90 -0.19
N VAL A 297 -22.90 -7.13 -0.24
CA VAL A 297 -21.53 -7.66 -0.13
C VAL A 297 -21.28 -8.23 1.27
N ARG A 298 -20.54 -9.34 1.35
CA ARG A 298 -20.12 -9.96 2.62
C ARG A 298 -18.88 -9.27 3.18
N TYR A 299 -19.10 -8.25 4.03
CA TYR A 299 -18.03 -7.52 4.74
C TYR A 299 -17.42 -8.35 5.87
N LEU A 300 -16.39 -9.13 5.56
CA LEU A 300 -15.72 -10.09 6.44
C LEU A 300 -14.86 -9.41 7.51
N ASP A 301 -15.00 -9.84 8.76
CA ASP A 301 -14.11 -9.45 9.84
C ASP A 301 -14.03 -10.53 10.95
N TYR A 302 -13.19 -10.28 11.96
CA TYR A 302 -12.96 -11.25 13.03
C TYR A 302 -14.19 -11.52 13.93
N HIS A 303 -15.02 -10.51 14.18
CA HIS A 303 -16.06 -10.55 15.22
C HIS A 303 -17.46 -10.83 14.68
N GLY A 304 -17.81 -10.28 13.52
CA GLY A 304 -19.10 -10.39 12.84
C GLY A 304 -20.24 -9.64 13.50
N ASN A 305 -19.96 -8.48 14.13
CA ASN A 305 -20.99 -7.62 14.72
C ASN A 305 -21.37 -6.49 13.75
N TYR A 306 -22.42 -5.72 14.08
CA TYR A 306 -22.83 -4.53 13.31
C TYR A 306 -22.97 -4.80 11.80
N ASN A 307 -23.61 -5.91 11.42
CA ASN A 307 -23.82 -6.35 10.02
C ASN A 307 -22.54 -6.76 9.26
N ARG A 308 -21.40 -6.96 9.93
CA ARG A 308 -20.22 -7.60 9.33
C ARG A 308 -20.38 -9.12 9.37
N THR A 309 -19.78 -9.79 8.40
CA THR A 309 -19.73 -11.25 8.29
C THR A 309 -18.59 -11.79 9.15
N LYS A 310 -18.90 -12.67 10.10
CA LYS A 310 -17.87 -13.31 10.93
C LYS A 310 -17.04 -14.30 10.11
N ILE A 311 -15.72 -14.31 10.34
CA ILE A 311 -14.86 -15.39 9.81
C ILE A 311 -15.33 -16.78 10.25
N GLN A 312 -15.15 -17.75 9.36
CA GLN A 312 -15.43 -19.16 9.63
C GLN A 312 -14.21 -20.01 9.24
N THR A 313 -13.87 -20.97 10.09
CA THR A 313 -12.81 -21.93 9.83
C THR A 313 -13.35 -23.05 8.93
N SER A 314 -12.58 -23.47 7.93
CA SER A 314 -12.90 -24.63 7.10
C SER A 314 -12.30 -25.93 7.66
N ASN A 315 -12.45 -27.04 6.93
CA ASN A 315 -11.77 -28.30 7.22
C ASN A 315 -10.50 -28.53 6.36
N VAL A 316 -10.07 -27.53 5.57
CA VAL A 316 -8.87 -27.65 4.72
C VAL A 316 -7.64 -27.32 5.57
N PRO A 317 -6.76 -28.30 5.87
CA PRO A 317 -5.58 -28.05 6.68
C PRO A 317 -4.52 -27.29 5.88
N PHE A 318 -3.76 -26.45 6.57
CA PHE A 318 -2.59 -25.76 6.03
C PHE A 318 -1.33 -26.23 6.76
N TYR A 319 -0.28 -26.59 6.01
CA TYR A 319 0.97 -27.07 6.59
C TYR A 319 2.10 -26.05 6.36
N TRP A 320 2.96 -25.90 7.36
CA TRP A 320 4.18 -25.10 7.25
C TRP A 320 5.32 -26.00 6.81
N SER A 321 6.07 -25.60 5.79
CA SER A 321 7.18 -26.37 5.19
C SER A 321 8.47 -26.34 6.03
N THR A 322 8.30 -26.26 7.35
CA THR A 322 9.39 -26.18 8.32
C THR A 322 9.08 -27.02 9.56
N SER A 323 10.11 -27.66 10.11
CA SER A 323 10.01 -28.42 11.37
C SER A 323 9.62 -27.54 12.56
N ARG A 324 9.71 -26.21 12.46
CA ARG A 324 9.23 -25.30 13.51
C ARG A 324 7.70 -25.29 13.66
N GLY A 325 6.98 -25.75 12.62
CA GLY A 325 5.55 -26.02 12.65
C GLY A 325 5.18 -27.33 13.36
N ASP A 326 6.13 -28.25 13.54
CA ASP A 326 5.84 -29.55 14.14
C ASP A 326 5.38 -29.43 15.60
N GLY A 327 4.30 -30.15 15.95
CA GLY A 327 3.71 -30.15 17.28
C GLY A 327 2.99 -28.85 17.66
N ARG A 328 2.82 -27.92 16.72
CA ARG A 328 1.94 -26.74 16.87
C ARG A 328 0.50 -27.12 16.62
N THR A 329 -0.42 -26.27 17.11
CA THR A 329 -1.83 -26.36 16.73
C THR A 329 -1.95 -26.25 15.22
N GLN A 330 -2.73 -27.16 14.62
CA GLN A 330 -2.97 -27.22 13.18
C GLN A 330 -3.67 -25.96 12.68
N ASP A 331 -3.13 -25.39 11.61
CA ASP A 331 -3.77 -24.29 10.89
C ASP A 331 -4.73 -24.82 9.83
N TYR A 332 -5.77 -24.05 9.55
CA TYR A 332 -6.77 -24.34 8.53
C TYR A 332 -6.95 -23.11 7.65
N VAL A 333 -7.35 -23.32 6.41
CA VAL A 333 -7.77 -22.22 5.53
C VAL A 333 -9.16 -21.73 5.96
N LEU A 334 -9.44 -20.44 5.84
CA LEU A 334 -10.77 -19.90 6.16
C LEU A 334 -11.80 -20.30 5.10
N GLN A 335 -13.06 -20.46 5.52
CA GLN A 335 -14.12 -20.93 4.64
C GLN A 335 -14.33 -20.01 3.43
N SER A 336 -14.25 -18.69 3.59
CA SER A 336 -14.37 -17.74 2.47
C SER A 336 -13.29 -17.89 1.41
N TYR A 337 -12.10 -18.39 1.76
CA TYR A 337 -11.01 -18.66 0.81
C TYR A 337 -11.21 -20.01 0.10
N VAL A 338 -11.76 -21.00 0.81
CA VAL A 338 -12.11 -22.30 0.24
C VAL A 338 -13.27 -22.17 -0.75
N ASP A 339 -14.28 -21.38 -0.40
CA ASP A 339 -15.48 -21.17 -1.23
C ASP A 339 -15.17 -20.35 -2.48
N ALA A 340 -14.31 -19.33 -2.38
CA ALA A 340 -14.01 -18.47 -3.52
C ALA A 340 -13.43 -19.22 -4.73
N GLU A 341 -13.89 -18.89 -5.92
CA GLU A 341 -13.28 -19.25 -7.19
C GLU A 341 -12.17 -18.28 -7.58
N TYR A 342 -12.31 -17.01 -7.19
CA TYR A 342 -11.39 -15.93 -7.48
C TYR A 342 -10.93 -15.23 -6.21
N PHE A 343 -9.61 -15.07 -6.09
CA PHE A 343 -9.02 -14.28 -5.01
C PHE A 343 -8.39 -13.01 -5.55
N ILE A 344 -8.69 -11.86 -4.93
CA ILE A 344 -8.02 -10.60 -5.19
C ILE A 344 -7.23 -10.20 -3.94
N ASN A 345 -5.93 -10.03 -4.12
CA ASN A 345 -5.03 -9.59 -3.06
C ASN A 345 -4.90 -8.07 -3.11
N LEU A 346 -5.57 -7.34 -2.20
CA LEU A 346 -5.48 -5.88 -2.09
C LEU A 346 -4.63 -5.51 -0.88
N ALA A 347 -3.34 -5.26 -1.14
CA ALA A 347 -2.36 -4.91 -0.12
C ALA A 347 -2.19 -3.38 0.01
N SER A 348 -1.47 -2.95 1.05
CA SER A 348 -1.08 -1.55 1.27
C SER A 348 0.43 -1.43 1.08
N LEU A 349 0.91 -0.40 0.38
CA LEU A 349 2.33 -0.12 0.14
C LEU A 349 2.96 0.51 1.39
N LYS A 350 3.68 -0.30 2.18
CA LYS A 350 4.39 0.24 3.36
C LYS A 350 5.63 -0.54 3.76
N GLY A 351 6.55 0.15 4.43
CA GLY A 351 7.63 -0.48 5.19
C GLY A 351 7.07 -1.26 6.40
N HIS A 352 7.91 -2.07 7.03
CA HIS A 352 7.64 -2.74 8.30
C HIS A 352 8.93 -2.96 9.08
N TYR A 353 9.35 -1.94 9.83
CA TYR A 353 10.74 -1.81 10.30
C TYR A 353 11.16 -2.77 11.40
N ASP A 354 10.21 -3.31 12.16
CA ASP A 354 10.45 -4.14 13.34
C ASP A 354 10.08 -5.62 13.14
N GLN A 355 9.65 -6.05 11.93
CA GLN A 355 9.30 -7.45 11.65
C GLN A 355 9.68 -7.90 10.23
N ALA A 356 8.79 -7.67 9.26
CA ALA A 356 8.79 -8.34 7.97
C ALA A 356 9.55 -7.59 6.88
N GLY A 357 10.07 -6.40 7.19
CA GLY A 357 10.77 -5.53 6.24
C GLY A 357 9.80 -4.65 5.46
N ILE A 358 8.86 -5.26 4.73
CA ILE A 358 7.80 -4.58 3.98
C ILE A 358 6.43 -5.22 4.22
N THR A 359 5.35 -4.49 3.97
CA THR A 359 3.99 -5.01 3.84
C THR A 359 3.51 -4.71 2.44
N VAL A 360 3.24 -5.77 1.68
CA VAL A 360 2.78 -5.82 0.27
C VAL A 360 2.01 -7.15 0.09
N CYS A 361 1.79 -7.64 -1.12
CA CYS A 361 0.86 -8.75 -1.41
C CYS A 361 1.21 -10.05 -0.68
N ALA A 362 2.47 -10.49 -0.66
CA ALA A 362 2.87 -11.72 0.03
C ALA A 362 2.56 -11.67 1.53
N LYS A 363 2.89 -10.54 2.18
CA LYS A 363 2.60 -10.35 3.61
C LYS A 363 1.11 -10.13 3.87
N ASN A 364 0.33 -9.63 2.93
CA ASN A 364 -1.11 -9.43 3.10
C ASN A 364 -1.87 -10.75 3.35
N HIS A 365 -1.27 -11.89 2.99
CA HIS A 365 -1.80 -13.20 3.38
C HIS A 365 -1.71 -13.49 4.88
N TYR A 366 -0.95 -12.72 5.67
CA TYR A 366 -0.97 -12.84 7.14
C TYR A 366 -2.40 -12.59 7.64
N GLY A 367 -2.98 -13.60 8.29
CA GLY A 367 -4.38 -13.59 8.73
C GLY A 367 -5.32 -14.45 7.88
N SER A 368 -4.87 -14.99 6.74
CA SER A 368 -5.72 -15.81 5.83
C SER A 368 -6.12 -17.18 6.37
N LEU A 369 -5.54 -17.61 7.50
CA LEU A 369 -5.77 -18.95 8.07
C LEU A 369 -6.71 -18.89 9.29
N ARG A 370 -6.62 -17.82 10.07
CA ARG A 370 -7.31 -17.73 11.37
C ARG A 370 -7.32 -16.29 11.88
N GLY A 371 -8.22 -16.03 12.83
CA GLY A 371 -8.22 -14.80 13.62
C GLY A 371 -6.99 -14.64 14.54
N PRO A 372 -6.84 -13.48 15.22
CA PRO A 372 -5.69 -13.18 16.07
C PRO A 372 -5.53 -14.19 17.22
N THR A 373 -4.31 -14.69 17.43
CA THR A 373 -4.06 -15.91 18.21
C THR A 373 -3.95 -15.73 19.72
N ALA A 374 -4.55 -16.68 20.45
CA ALA A 374 -4.05 -17.23 21.72
C ALA A 374 -3.00 -18.35 21.47
N GLY A 375 -2.20 -18.72 22.49
CA GLY A 375 -0.98 -19.52 22.33
C GLY A 375 -1.16 -20.97 21.78
N GLY A 376 -0.15 -21.47 21.06
CA GLY A 376 -0.06 -22.87 20.60
C GLY A 376 0.21 -23.04 19.10
N TYR A 377 -0.17 -22.05 18.28
CA TYR A 377 0.01 -22.05 16.83
C TYR A 377 1.45 -21.78 16.39
N TYR A 378 1.71 -22.01 15.11
CA TYR A 378 2.94 -21.56 14.47
C TYR A 378 3.08 -20.03 14.52
N ASN A 379 4.19 -19.56 15.06
CA ASN A 379 4.49 -18.13 15.11
C ASN A 379 5.24 -17.73 13.85
N MET A 380 4.51 -17.15 12.89
CA MET A 380 5.03 -16.64 11.61
C MET A 380 6.14 -15.59 11.75
N HIS A 381 6.20 -14.86 12.88
CA HIS A 381 7.27 -13.89 13.11
C HIS A 381 8.63 -14.54 13.36
N LEU A 382 8.72 -15.87 13.53
CA LEU A 382 9.98 -16.59 13.69
C LEU A 382 10.82 -16.64 12.41
N ASP A 383 10.22 -16.35 11.25
CA ASP A 383 10.86 -16.40 9.93
C ASP A 383 11.06 -15.02 9.31
N SER A 384 10.70 -13.96 10.05
CA SER A 384 10.82 -12.62 9.52
C SER A 384 12.30 -12.23 9.35
N PRO A 385 12.64 -11.36 8.38
CA PRO A 385 13.99 -10.83 8.24
C PRO A 385 14.51 -10.23 9.55
N PHE A 386 13.65 -9.59 10.36
CA PHE A 386 14.02 -9.09 11.69
C PHE A 386 14.66 -10.14 12.62
N ARG A 387 14.19 -11.40 12.54
CA ARG A 387 14.73 -12.49 13.36
C ARG A 387 15.81 -13.30 12.64
N ILE A 388 15.72 -13.38 11.31
CA ILE A 388 16.63 -14.11 10.45
C ILE A 388 17.12 -13.17 9.34
N PRO A 389 18.10 -12.30 9.64
CA PRO A 389 18.60 -11.28 8.72
C PRO A 389 19.62 -11.88 7.74
N ALA A 390 19.20 -12.89 6.98
CA ALA A 390 20.04 -13.66 6.06
C ALA A 390 19.24 -14.16 4.86
N SER A 391 19.89 -14.33 3.71
CA SER A 391 19.27 -14.98 2.55
C SER A 391 19.44 -16.50 2.57
N GLY A 392 18.66 -17.21 1.75
CA GLY A 392 18.63 -18.68 1.71
C GLY A 392 18.05 -19.28 2.98
N SER A 393 17.06 -18.61 3.57
CA SER A 393 16.31 -19.12 4.72
C SER A 393 14.89 -19.51 4.32
N TYR A 394 14.29 -20.45 5.05
CA TYR A 394 12.87 -20.71 4.91
C TYR A 394 12.06 -19.42 5.16
N ARG A 395 11.16 -19.08 4.24
CA ARG A 395 10.23 -17.95 4.34
C ARG A 395 8.80 -18.45 4.27
N ASN A 396 8.10 -18.36 5.39
CA ASN A 396 6.70 -18.79 5.54
C ASN A 396 5.71 -18.11 4.57
N MET A 397 6.03 -16.92 4.07
CA MET A 397 5.22 -16.25 3.05
C MET A 397 5.10 -17.10 1.78
N VAL A 398 6.12 -17.88 1.42
CA VAL A 398 6.10 -18.72 0.22
C VAL A 398 5.05 -19.83 0.31
N ASP A 399 4.86 -20.44 1.49
CA ASP A 399 3.78 -21.40 1.72
C ASP A 399 2.40 -20.76 1.54
N LEU A 400 2.20 -19.53 2.04
CA LEU A 400 0.93 -18.80 1.90
C LEU A 400 0.64 -18.42 0.45
N MET A 401 1.66 -17.93 -0.27
CA MET A 401 1.60 -17.56 -1.68
C MET A 401 1.32 -18.78 -2.57
N GLY A 402 1.87 -19.94 -2.21
CA GLY A 402 1.78 -21.16 -3.02
C GLY A 402 0.58 -22.04 -2.74
N HIS A 403 -0.02 -21.95 -1.55
CA HIS A 403 -1.13 -22.83 -1.18
C HIS A 403 -2.33 -22.65 -2.11
N ARG A 404 -2.87 -23.77 -2.61
CA ARG A 404 -3.90 -23.80 -3.66
C ARG A 404 -5.14 -22.94 -3.35
N ASP A 405 -5.62 -22.97 -2.10
CA ASP A 405 -6.83 -22.24 -1.67
C ASP A 405 -6.53 -20.85 -1.09
N VAL A 406 -5.25 -20.46 -0.99
CA VAL A 406 -4.84 -19.14 -0.47
C VAL A 406 -4.28 -18.30 -1.61
N GLY A 407 -2.99 -18.41 -1.93
CA GLY A 407 -2.40 -17.67 -3.05
C GLY A 407 -2.68 -18.30 -4.42
N GLY A 408 -2.96 -19.61 -4.49
CA GLY A 408 -3.20 -20.34 -5.73
C GLY A 408 -4.41 -19.89 -6.55
N LYS A 409 -5.39 -19.21 -5.91
CA LYS A 409 -6.59 -18.65 -6.56
C LYS A 409 -6.46 -17.16 -6.93
N THR A 410 -5.28 -16.57 -6.78
CA THR A 410 -5.09 -15.12 -7.02
C THR A 410 -5.26 -14.79 -8.50
N VAL A 411 -6.32 -14.05 -8.84
CA VAL A 411 -6.59 -13.57 -10.21
C VAL A 411 -5.90 -12.23 -10.48
N LEU A 412 -5.80 -11.39 -9.45
CA LEU A 412 -5.21 -10.06 -9.53
C LEU A 412 -4.60 -9.68 -8.17
N CYS A 413 -3.39 -9.13 -8.22
CA CYS A 413 -2.73 -8.47 -7.10
C CYS A 413 -2.82 -6.96 -7.29
N LEU A 414 -3.22 -6.26 -6.23
CA LEU A 414 -3.34 -4.81 -6.17
C LEU A 414 -2.58 -4.31 -4.94
N ILE A 415 -1.86 -3.20 -5.08
CA ILE A 415 -1.27 -2.49 -3.95
C ILE A 415 -1.81 -1.05 -3.96
N ASP A 416 -2.49 -0.71 -2.87
CA ASP A 416 -2.85 0.65 -2.52
C ASP A 416 -1.60 1.41 -2.08
N GLY A 417 -1.22 2.41 -2.87
CA GLY A 417 -0.15 3.35 -2.60
C GLY A 417 -0.63 4.79 -2.57
N LEU A 418 -1.89 5.08 -2.21
CA LEU A 418 -2.35 6.47 -2.07
C LEU A 418 -1.61 7.16 -0.91
N TYR A 419 -1.74 6.58 0.27
CA TYR A 419 -1.09 7.02 1.51
C TYR A 419 -0.22 5.90 2.08
N THR A 420 1.09 6.15 2.14
CA THR A 420 2.10 5.12 2.40
C THR A 420 2.99 5.53 3.57
N GLY A 421 3.60 4.57 4.27
CA GLY A 421 4.39 4.87 5.47
C GLY A 421 5.42 3.82 5.83
N LYS A 422 6.24 4.10 6.84
CA LYS A 422 7.34 3.21 7.28
C LYS A 422 6.89 2.08 8.22
N HIS A 423 5.78 2.25 8.94
CA HIS A 423 5.39 1.36 10.06
C HIS A 423 6.58 1.20 11.03
N THR A 424 7.01 2.29 11.66
CA THR A 424 8.01 2.29 12.74
C THR A 424 7.31 2.55 14.06
N ALA A 425 7.46 1.73 15.10
CA ALA A 425 6.93 2.12 16.40
C ALA A 425 7.79 3.25 17.00
N PRO A 426 7.21 4.40 17.44
CA PRO A 426 5.78 4.73 17.49
C PRO A 426 5.21 5.44 16.23
N ASP A 427 6.05 5.96 15.34
CA ASP A 427 5.67 6.70 14.12
C ASP A 427 5.12 5.82 12.99
N ARG A 428 3.80 5.74 12.97
CA ARG A 428 2.98 4.85 12.14
C ARG A 428 2.20 5.56 11.03
N LEU A 429 2.45 6.85 10.89
CA LEU A 429 1.71 7.78 10.03
C LEU A 429 2.11 7.61 8.56
N PRO A 430 1.20 7.90 7.62
CA PRO A 430 1.56 8.19 6.24
C PRO A 430 2.63 9.28 6.15
N LEU A 431 3.51 9.17 5.17
CA LEU A 431 4.58 10.11 4.90
C LEU A 431 4.56 10.48 3.41
N LYS A 432 4.82 11.76 3.12
CA LYS A 432 5.08 12.24 1.76
C LYS A 432 6.43 11.70 1.27
N TRP A 433 6.50 11.31 0.00
CA TRP A 433 7.66 10.67 -0.61
C TRP A 433 8.56 11.70 -1.27
N GLN A 434 9.86 11.50 -1.17
CA GLN A 434 10.87 12.40 -1.73
C GLN A 434 11.30 12.00 -3.14
N MET A 435 11.29 10.71 -3.47
CA MET A 435 11.76 10.24 -4.77
C MET A 435 10.87 10.74 -5.91
N GLU A 436 11.46 10.95 -7.09
CA GLU A 436 10.72 11.32 -8.30
C GLU A 436 9.78 10.17 -8.73
N PRO A 437 8.51 10.45 -9.08
CA PRO A 437 7.91 11.77 -9.36
C PRO A 437 7.22 12.47 -8.17
N PHE A 438 7.22 11.87 -6.99
CA PHE A 438 6.43 12.35 -5.84
C PHE A 438 6.92 13.69 -5.29
N ASN A 439 8.23 13.97 -5.32
CA ASN A 439 8.78 15.31 -5.07
C ASN A 439 8.25 16.03 -3.81
N ASN A 440 8.25 15.32 -2.67
CA ASN A 440 7.67 15.76 -1.39
C ASN A 440 6.13 15.86 -1.41
N ASP A 441 5.49 14.91 -2.09
CA ASP A 441 4.04 14.75 -2.12
C ASP A 441 3.60 13.33 -1.72
N TRP A 442 2.30 13.09 -1.62
CA TRP A 442 1.75 11.76 -1.40
C TRP A 442 2.12 10.81 -2.56
N CYS A 443 2.12 9.51 -2.26
CA CYS A 443 2.51 8.52 -3.26
C CYS A 443 1.42 8.39 -4.34
N SER A 444 0.14 8.58 -3.99
CA SER A 444 -0.98 8.74 -4.92
C SER A 444 -0.93 7.72 -6.07
N SER A 445 -0.74 6.44 -5.70
CA SER A 445 -0.41 5.37 -6.63
C SER A 445 -1.26 4.12 -6.46
N ILE A 446 -1.48 3.41 -7.56
CA ILE A 446 -2.00 2.03 -7.60
C ILE A 446 -1.00 1.16 -8.34
N PHE A 447 -0.66 0.00 -7.77
CA PHE A 447 0.09 -1.04 -8.48
C PHE A 447 -0.80 -2.25 -8.75
N ALA A 448 -0.66 -2.86 -9.93
CA ALA A 448 -1.47 -4.01 -10.33
C ALA A 448 -0.65 -5.05 -11.11
N SER A 449 -0.91 -6.35 -10.88
CA SER A 449 -0.20 -7.44 -11.56
C SER A 449 -0.94 -8.78 -11.44
N GLN A 450 -0.70 -9.68 -12.40
CA GLN A 450 -1.05 -11.11 -12.29
C GLN A 450 0.15 -11.99 -11.88
N ASP A 451 1.31 -11.38 -11.67
CA ASP A 451 2.52 -12.01 -11.12
C ASP A 451 2.81 -11.42 -9.74
N LEU A 452 2.56 -12.25 -8.71
CA LEU A 452 2.67 -11.91 -7.29
C LEU A 452 4.13 -11.62 -6.87
N VAL A 453 5.11 -12.31 -7.48
CA VAL A 453 6.52 -12.09 -7.15
C VAL A 453 7.02 -10.81 -7.81
N ALA A 454 6.60 -10.55 -9.05
CA ALA A 454 6.99 -9.35 -9.77
C ALA A 454 6.48 -8.07 -9.08
N ILE A 455 5.21 -8.02 -8.67
CA ILE A 455 4.63 -6.82 -8.04
C ILE A 455 5.29 -6.50 -6.70
N ASP A 456 5.58 -7.53 -5.90
CA ASP A 456 6.27 -7.33 -4.62
C ASP A 456 7.75 -6.95 -4.82
N SER A 457 8.39 -7.40 -5.92
CA SER A 457 9.75 -6.95 -6.30
C SER A 457 9.78 -5.47 -6.66
N VAL A 458 8.81 -5.01 -7.45
CA VAL A 458 8.66 -3.59 -7.79
C VAL A 458 8.38 -2.76 -6.55
N ALA A 459 7.42 -3.19 -5.72
CA ALA A 459 7.10 -2.47 -4.49
C ALA A 459 8.29 -2.40 -3.52
N PHE A 460 9.10 -3.47 -3.43
CA PHE A 460 10.35 -3.45 -2.69
C PHE A 460 11.30 -2.36 -3.21
N ASP A 461 11.52 -2.28 -4.52
CA ASP A 461 12.41 -1.30 -5.15
C ASP A 461 11.99 0.15 -4.89
N PHE A 462 10.69 0.44 -4.93
CA PHE A 462 10.13 1.73 -4.52
C PHE A 462 10.42 2.02 -3.04
N LEU A 463 10.09 1.09 -2.14
CA LEU A 463 10.24 1.29 -0.69
C LEU A 463 11.71 1.43 -0.24
N ILE A 464 12.63 0.61 -0.77
CA ILE A 464 14.06 0.69 -0.44
C ILE A 464 14.71 1.97 -0.97
N THR A 465 14.22 2.48 -2.10
CA THR A 465 14.72 3.71 -2.70
C THR A 465 14.27 4.93 -1.92
N GLU A 466 12.99 4.97 -1.57
CA GLU A 466 12.42 6.07 -0.78
C GLU A 466 13.05 6.11 0.62
N TRP A 467 13.21 4.94 1.25
CA TRP A 467 13.75 4.83 2.61
C TRP A 467 14.91 3.84 2.71
N PRO A 468 16.12 4.27 2.28
CA PRO A 468 17.31 3.41 2.25
C PRO A 468 17.95 3.20 3.63
N GLU A 469 17.49 3.90 4.68
CA GLU A 469 18.05 3.78 6.01
C GLU A 469 17.83 2.39 6.63
N ALA A 470 18.75 1.99 7.53
CA ALA A 470 18.74 0.68 8.14
C ALA A 470 17.43 0.38 8.89
N GLY A 471 16.79 -0.74 8.52
CA GLY A 471 15.49 -1.17 9.02
C GLY A 471 14.49 -1.29 7.87
N GLY A 472 13.38 -1.98 8.11
CA GLY A 472 12.32 -2.11 7.10
C GLY A 472 12.84 -2.72 5.79
N PRO A 473 12.63 -2.06 4.64
CA PRO A 473 13.12 -2.53 3.35
C PRO A 473 14.63 -2.84 3.36
N ALA A 474 15.43 -2.02 4.04
CA ALA A 474 16.89 -2.14 4.07
C ALA A 474 17.38 -3.24 5.03
N HIS A 475 16.48 -3.98 5.68
CA HIS A 475 16.88 -5.07 6.54
C HIS A 475 17.35 -6.27 5.71
N ALA A 476 18.45 -6.91 6.12
CA ALA A 476 19.02 -8.02 5.37
C ALA A 476 18.00 -9.18 5.27
N GLY A 477 17.83 -9.71 4.05
CA GLY A 477 16.89 -10.79 3.77
C GLY A 477 15.41 -10.35 3.68
N THR A 478 15.11 -9.05 3.57
CA THR A 478 13.74 -8.56 3.33
C THR A 478 13.17 -9.09 2.01
N ASP A 479 14.00 -9.15 0.97
CA ASP A 479 13.71 -9.67 -0.37
C ASP A 479 13.95 -11.19 -0.50
N ASP A 480 14.40 -11.87 0.55
CA ASP A 480 14.72 -13.30 0.52
C ASP A 480 13.50 -14.17 0.17
N TYR A 481 12.31 -13.76 0.58
CA TYR A 481 11.09 -14.49 0.20
C TYR A 481 10.79 -14.39 -1.31
N LEU A 482 11.25 -13.33 -2.00
CA LEU A 482 11.11 -13.20 -3.45
C LEU A 482 12.00 -14.20 -4.18
N HIS A 483 13.23 -14.40 -3.68
CA HIS A 483 14.14 -15.43 -4.18
C HIS A 483 13.58 -16.83 -3.98
N GLU A 484 13.10 -17.10 -2.76
CA GLU A 484 12.50 -18.38 -2.39
C GLU A 484 11.22 -18.66 -3.19
N ALA A 485 10.37 -17.66 -3.43
CA ALA A 485 9.14 -17.78 -4.21
C ALA A 485 9.41 -17.97 -5.71
N ALA A 486 10.30 -17.15 -6.30
CA ALA A 486 10.69 -17.26 -7.71
C ALA A 486 11.28 -18.63 -8.03
N LEU A 487 12.01 -19.21 -7.08
CA LEU A 487 12.69 -20.49 -7.21
C LEU A 487 12.09 -21.58 -6.32
N ALA A 488 10.81 -21.55 -5.96
CA ALA A 488 10.24 -22.50 -4.98
C ALA A 488 10.40 -24.00 -5.35
N GLY A 489 10.56 -24.30 -6.65
CA GLY A 489 10.91 -25.63 -7.15
C GLY A 489 12.34 -26.10 -6.83
N ASN A 490 13.26 -25.17 -6.58
CA ASN A 490 14.63 -25.41 -6.12
C ASN A 490 15.18 -24.15 -5.39
N PRO A 491 14.66 -23.83 -4.19
CA PRO A 491 14.89 -22.54 -3.57
C PRO A 491 16.29 -22.49 -2.96
N PRO A 492 16.90 -21.29 -2.82
CA PRO A 492 18.21 -21.12 -2.20
C PRO A 492 18.35 -21.75 -0.80
N SER A 493 17.28 -21.77 -0.01
CA SER A 493 17.24 -22.41 1.31
C SER A 493 17.26 -23.94 1.30
N GLY A 494 16.99 -24.55 0.14
CA GLY A 494 16.78 -25.99 0.00
C GLY A 494 15.45 -26.49 0.59
N THR A 495 14.58 -25.60 1.07
CA THR A 495 13.26 -25.97 1.63
C THR A 495 12.43 -26.74 0.62
N PHE A 496 11.74 -27.80 1.05
CA PHE A 496 10.69 -28.46 0.28
C PHE A 496 9.36 -27.78 0.60
N TYR A 497 8.99 -26.75 -0.17
CA TYR A 497 7.71 -26.06 0.01
C TYR A 497 6.56 -26.95 -0.48
N ASP A 498 5.70 -27.38 0.44
CA ASP A 498 4.54 -28.26 0.24
C ASP A 498 3.47 -27.93 1.31
N PRO A 499 2.76 -26.79 1.15
CA PRO A 499 1.80 -26.32 2.14
C PRO A 499 0.52 -27.18 2.20
N GLU A 500 0.28 -28.04 1.21
CA GLU A 500 -0.80 -29.04 1.17
C GLU A 500 -0.40 -30.36 1.86
N ARG A 501 0.89 -30.63 2.00
CA ARG A 501 1.47 -31.89 2.48
C ARG A 501 1.04 -33.09 1.64
N ASP A 502 0.92 -32.90 0.33
CA ASP A 502 0.54 -33.96 -0.62
C ASP A 502 1.75 -34.65 -1.27
N GLY A 503 2.97 -34.19 -0.96
CA GLY A 503 4.22 -34.69 -1.52
C GLY A 503 4.63 -34.00 -2.81
N THR A 504 3.87 -33.01 -3.28
CA THR A 504 4.18 -32.18 -4.45
C THR A 504 4.87 -30.91 -3.99
N ARG A 505 6.06 -30.68 -4.54
CA ARG A 505 6.77 -29.43 -4.31
C ARG A 505 6.15 -28.30 -5.11
N LEU A 506 6.04 -27.12 -4.51
CA LEU A 506 5.66 -25.90 -5.24
C LEU A 506 6.59 -25.63 -6.44
N ALA A 507 6.01 -25.24 -7.57
CA ALA A 507 6.75 -24.65 -8.68
C ALA A 507 7.10 -23.17 -8.36
N GLY A 508 7.99 -22.57 -9.15
CA GLY A 508 8.26 -21.13 -9.05
C GLY A 508 6.98 -20.30 -9.21
N LEU A 509 6.81 -19.31 -8.34
CA LEU A 509 5.55 -18.57 -8.17
C LEU A 509 5.46 -17.28 -9.00
N GLY A 510 6.55 -16.91 -9.68
CA GLY A 510 6.64 -15.69 -10.48
C GLY A 510 8.10 -15.35 -10.79
N VAL A 511 8.34 -14.12 -11.24
CA VAL A 511 9.69 -13.62 -11.55
C VAL A 511 10.14 -12.55 -10.56
N HIS A 512 11.42 -12.60 -10.18
CA HIS A 512 12.08 -11.61 -9.33
C HIS A 512 13.32 -11.04 -10.04
N GLU A 513 13.46 -9.72 -10.00
CA GLU A 513 14.69 -8.95 -10.26
C GLU A 513 14.55 -7.56 -9.64
N HIS A 514 15.65 -6.81 -9.62
CA HIS A 514 15.66 -5.39 -9.29
C HIS A 514 15.86 -4.54 -10.55
N TRP A 515 15.31 -3.32 -10.54
CA TRP A 515 15.50 -2.38 -11.64
C TRP A 515 16.96 -1.95 -11.82
N ASN A 516 17.26 -1.32 -12.94
CA ASN A 516 18.59 -0.80 -13.24
C ASN A 516 19.04 0.33 -12.28
N ASN A 517 18.14 1.28 -11.98
CA ASN A 517 18.36 2.42 -11.10
C ASN A 517 17.03 3.14 -10.78
N PRO A 518 16.94 3.92 -9.68
CA PRO A 518 15.70 4.56 -9.24
C PRO A 518 15.19 5.72 -10.12
N ILE A 519 16.00 6.21 -11.06
CA ILE A 519 15.59 7.28 -11.99
C ILE A 519 14.84 6.64 -13.16
N ASP A 520 15.50 5.73 -13.88
CA ASP A 520 14.93 5.08 -15.07
C ASP A 520 13.86 4.04 -14.70
N LYS A 521 13.99 3.37 -13.54
CA LYS A 521 13.10 2.31 -13.05
C LYS A 521 12.85 1.20 -14.09
N LYS A 522 13.89 0.84 -14.85
CA LYS A 522 13.78 -0.15 -15.95
C LYS A 522 14.22 -1.54 -15.51
N TYR A 523 13.36 -2.51 -15.78
CA TYR A 523 13.64 -3.94 -15.61
C TYR A 523 14.08 -4.57 -16.93
N SER A 524 14.48 -5.84 -16.91
CA SER A 524 15.03 -6.53 -18.09
C SER A 524 14.11 -6.50 -19.31
N ARG A 525 12.78 -6.58 -19.14
CA ARG A 525 11.83 -6.46 -20.27
C ARG A 525 11.69 -5.02 -20.76
N ASN A 526 11.77 -4.02 -19.89
CA ASN A 526 11.80 -2.61 -20.30
C ASN A 526 13.06 -2.32 -21.14
N LEU A 527 14.18 -3.00 -20.85
CA LEU A 527 15.45 -2.86 -21.56
C LEU A 527 15.57 -3.74 -22.81
N GLY A 528 14.66 -4.70 -23.00
CA GLY A 528 14.75 -5.70 -24.07
C GLY A 528 15.91 -6.69 -23.90
N THR A 529 16.41 -6.87 -22.67
CA THR A 529 17.58 -7.70 -22.36
C THR A 529 17.24 -9.08 -21.80
N GLY A 530 15.98 -9.32 -21.42
CA GLY A 530 15.54 -10.60 -20.86
C GLY A 530 14.03 -10.69 -20.67
N ASP A 531 13.58 -11.86 -20.21
CA ASP A 531 12.17 -12.20 -20.02
C ASP A 531 11.64 -11.90 -18.60
N GLY A 532 12.29 -10.99 -17.87
CA GLY A 532 11.98 -10.71 -16.46
C GLY A 532 10.76 -9.84 -16.20
N ILE A 533 10.89 -8.81 -15.37
CA ILE A 533 9.84 -7.85 -15.04
C ILE A 533 9.73 -6.81 -16.15
N GLN A 534 8.49 -6.36 -16.41
CA GLN A 534 8.17 -5.14 -17.13
C GLN A 534 7.43 -4.21 -16.16
N LEU A 535 8.04 -3.10 -15.76
CA LEU A 535 7.29 -2.02 -15.13
C LEU A 535 6.57 -1.25 -16.24
N TRP A 536 5.26 -1.40 -16.32
CA TRP A 536 4.41 -0.54 -17.13
C TRP A 536 4.02 0.64 -16.26
N GLN A 537 4.36 1.84 -16.73
CA GLN A 537 3.94 3.08 -16.08
C GLN A 537 2.74 3.57 -16.86
N GLY A 538 1.72 4.06 -16.13
CA GLY A 538 0.72 4.92 -16.74
C GLY A 538 1.42 5.98 -17.59
N PRO A 539 0.81 6.45 -18.68
CA PRO A 539 1.29 7.71 -19.21
C PRO A 539 1.27 8.72 -18.05
N PRO A 540 2.17 9.71 -18.01
CA PRO A 540 1.86 10.88 -17.19
C PRO A 540 0.42 11.30 -17.52
N VAL A 541 -0.38 11.70 -16.52
CA VAL A 541 -1.64 12.40 -16.80
C VAL A 541 -1.33 13.36 -17.94
N PRO A 542 -1.95 13.17 -19.11
CA PRO A 542 -1.50 13.90 -20.27
C PRO A 542 -1.57 15.38 -19.95
N ASP A 543 -0.48 16.09 -20.21
CA ASP A 543 -0.47 17.54 -20.10
C ASP A 543 -1.40 18.09 -21.18
N VAL A 544 -2.67 18.24 -20.79
CA VAL A 544 -3.76 18.77 -21.60
C VAL A 544 -3.81 20.30 -21.54
N ASP A 545 -2.90 20.95 -20.81
CA ASP A 545 -2.67 22.40 -20.87
C ASP A 545 -1.73 22.72 -22.04
N PHE A 546 -2.24 22.52 -23.25
CA PHE A 546 -1.49 22.80 -24.48
C PHE A 546 -1.09 24.28 -24.61
N SER A 547 -1.73 25.18 -23.87
CA SER A 547 -1.42 26.61 -23.84
C SER A 547 -0.28 26.96 -22.88
N GLY A 548 0.04 26.08 -21.93
CA GLY A 548 1.06 26.27 -20.89
C GLY A 548 0.73 27.41 -19.92
N ASP A 549 -0.55 27.73 -19.72
CA ASP A 549 -1.01 28.83 -18.86
C ASP A 549 -1.46 28.40 -17.46
N GLY A 550 -1.29 27.11 -17.14
CA GLY A 550 -1.62 26.46 -15.88
C GLY A 550 -3.11 26.14 -15.73
N LYS A 551 -3.90 26.19 -16.80
CA LYS A 551 -5.36 25.97 -16.76
C LYS A 551 -5.84 25.17 -17.96
N VAL A 552 -6.52 24.05 -17.73
CA VAL A 552 -7.20 23.30 -18.80
C VAL A 552 -8.52 23.97 -19.16
N ASN A 553 -8.61 24.60 -20.33
CA ASN A 553 -9.78 25.38 -20.74
C ASN A 553 -10.00 25.44 -22.27
N PHE A 554 -10.89 26.33 -22.72
CA PHE A 554 -11.21 26.50 -24.14
C PHE A 554 -9.98 26.84 -25.01
N LYS A 555 -8.94 27.46 -24.44
CA LYS A 555 -7.69 27.73 -25.16
C LYS A 555 -7.00 26.43 -25.55
N ASP A 556 -6.92 25.48 -24.64
CA ASP A 556 -6.28 24.19 -24.87
C ASP A 556 -7.10 23.37 -25.85
N LEU A 557 -8.44 23.37 -25.74
CA LEU A 557 -9.31 22.76 -26.75
C LEU A 557 -9.05 23.36 -28.14
N SER A 558 -8.86 24.68 -28.21
CA SER A 558 -8.61 25.36 -29.49
C SER A 558 -7.27 24.96 -30.11
N ILE A 559 -6.29 24.58 -29.29
CA ILE A 559 -4.98 24.07 -29.74
C ILE A 559 -5.13 22.62 -30.21
N LEU A 560 -5.76 21.75 -29.41
CA LEU A 560 -6.04 20.36 -29.77
C LEU A 560 -6.81 20.24 -31.10
N THR A 561 -7.92 20.99 -31.21
CA THR A 561 -8.78 20.95 -32.40
C THR A 561 -8.10 21.45 -33.67
N ARG A 562 -7.04 22.27 -33.54
CA ARG A 562 -6.25 22.76 -34.68
C ARG A 562 -5.47 21.64 -35.37
N TYR A 563 -5.10 20.61 -34.61
CA TYR A 563 -4.25 19.51 -35.07
C TYR A 563 -5.02 18.20 -35.27
N LEU A 564 -6.34 18.19 -35.04
CA LEU A 564 -7.17 17.00 -35.30
C LEU A 564 -6.93 16.42 -36.70
N SER A 565 -6.79 15.10 -36.74
CA SER A 565 -6.43 14.28 -37.90
C SER A 565 -5.04 14.54 -38.48
N GLN A 566 -4.15 15.21 -37.74
CA GLN A 566 -2.75 15.44 -38.13
C GLN A 566 -1.80 14.65 -37.23
N ASN A 567 -0.65 14.25 -37.78
CA ASN A 567 0.41 13.55 -37.06
C ASN A 567 1.20 14.57 -36.21
N GLU A 568 0.62 14.95 -35.08
CA GLU A 568 1.14 15.95 -34.17
C GLU A 568 1.20 15.40 -32.74
N SER A 569 2.37 14.85 -32.40
CA SER A 569 2.62 14.21 -31.10
C SER A 569 2.56 15.17 -29.92
N SER A 570 2.55 16.50 -30.15
CA SER A 570 2.46 17.49 -29.07
C SER A 570 1.06 17.66 -28.47
N VAL A 571 0.03 17.14 -29.14
CA VAL A 571 -1.36 17.14 -28.65
C VAL A 571 -1.98 15.73 -28.63
N ASP A 572 -1.16 14.71 -28.89
CA ASP A 572 -1.48 13.29 -28.77
C ASP A 572 -1.32 12.89 -27.31
N VAL A 573 -2.39 13.11 -26.56
CA VAL A 573 -2.43 12.99 -25.11
C VAL A 573 -2.87 11.60 -24.66
N ALA A 574 -3.41 10.79 -25.56
CA ALA A 574 -3.85 9.48 -25.16
C ALA A 574 -2.64 8.58 -24.76
N PRO A 575 -2.70 7.85 -23.62
CA PRO A 575 -1.65 6.91 -23.22
C PRO A 575 -1.19 5.98 -24.32
N PRO A 576 0.04 5.47 -24.41
CA PRO A 576 0.30 4.25 -25.17
C PRO A 576 -0.60 3.10 -24.66
N PRO A 577 -1.31 2.35 -25.54
CA PRO A 577 -1.13 2.27 -27.00
C PRO A 577 -2.04 3.21 -27.83
N PHE A 578 -2.67 4.19 -27.21
CA PHE A 578 -3.53 5.22 -27.80
C PHE A 578 -2.77 6.47 -28.29
N GLY A 579 -1.58 6.73 -27.75
CA GLY A 579 -0.65 7.73 -28.28
C GLY A 579 -0.06 7.25 -29.60
N ASP A 580 -0.80 7.43 -30.70
CA ASP A 580 -0.48 6.92 -32.04
C ASP A 580 0.24 7.94 -32.94
N GLY A 581 0.58 9.09 -32.36
CA GLY A 581 1.18 10.25 -33.00
C GLY A 581 0.15 11.16 -33.67
N VAL A 582 -1.13 10.78 -33.72
CA VAL A 582 -2.18 11.51 -34.44
C VAL A 582 -3.20 12.07 -33.47
N ALA A 583 -3.42 13.38 -33.50
CA ALA A 583 -4.47 14.00 -32.71
C ALA A 583 -5.85 13.55 -33.24
N ASP A 584 -6.63 12.82 -32.47
CA ASP A 584 -7.92 12.28 -32.90
C ASP A 584 -9.01 12.38 -31.82
N GLY A 585 -10.14 11.69 -32.04
CA GLY A 585 -11.27 11.72 -31.12
C GLY A 585 -10.97 11.15 -29.74
N LYS A 586 -9.92 10.33 -29.61
CA LYS A 586 -9.46 9.77 -28.34
C LYS A 586 -8.76 10.83 -27.49
N ASP A 587 -7.96 11.69 -28.12
CA ASP A 587 -7.32 12.83 -27.44
C ASP A 587 -8.36 13.84 -26.96
N VAL A 588 -9.41 14.05 -27.74
CA VAL A 588 -10.55 14.90 -27.35
C VAL A 588 -11.30 14.32 -26.17
N GLY A 589 -11.48 13.00 -26.11
CA GLY A 589 -12.09 12.32 -24.95
C GLY A 589 -11.30 12.57 -23.67
N ILE A 590 -10.00 12.27 -23.71
CA ILE A 590 -9.07 12.47 -22.59
C ILE A 590 -9.00 13.95 -22.19
N PHE A 591 -8.94 14.86 -23.16
CA PHE A 591 -8.97 16.30 -22.92
C PHE A 591 -10.26 16.75 -22.21
N ILE A 592 -11.43 16.26 -22.65
CA ILE A 592 -12.72 16.60 -22.02
C ILE A 592 -12.81 16.05 -20.61
N GLU A 593 -12.36 14.82 -20.37
CA GLU A 593 -12.32 14.23 -19.02
C GLU A 593 -11.49 15.09 -18.06
N ASN A 594 -10.30 15.51 -18.49
CA ASN A 594 -9.42 16.37 -17.68
C ASN A 594 -9.93 17.81 -17.54
N TRP A 595 -10.64 18.32 -18.53
CA TRP A 595 -11.27 19.63 -18.43
C TRP A 595 -12.43 19.63 -17.43
N LEU A 596 -13.23 18.56 -17.41
CA LEU A 596 -14.34 18.43 -16.48
C LEU A 596 -13.88 18.22 -15.02
N THR A 597 -12.69 17.65 -14.79
CA THR A 597 -12.09 17.48 -13.46
C THR A 597 -11.27 18.70 -12.99
N ALA A 598 -10.59 19.42 -13.91
CA ALA A 598 -9.85 20.66 -13.58
C ALA A 598 -10.78 21.87 -13.33
N THR A 599 -12.06 21.74 -13.65
CA THR A 599 -13.05 22.74 -13.29
C THR A 599 -13.56 22.40 -11.90
N VAL A 600 -13.07 23.08 -10.86
CA VAL A 600 -13.82 23.20 -9.60
C VAL A 600 -15.20 23.68 -10.00
N ILE A 601 -16.19 22.79 -10.06
CA ILE A 601 -17.59 23.18 -10.17
C ILE A 601 -17.87 23.77 -8.80
N PRO A 602 -17.92 25.10 -8.64
CA PRO A 602 -18.24 25.65 -7.34
C PRO A 602 -19.64 25.13 -6.98
N PRO A 603 -19.87 24.78 -5.71
CA PRO A 603 -21.11 24.14 -5.29
C PRO A 603 -22.31 24.96 -5.76
N LEU A 604 -23.43 24.27 -6.02
CA LEU A 604 -24.71 24.94 -6.18
C LEU A 604 -24.92 25.89 -4.99
N PRO A 605 -25.57 27.05 -5.19
CA PRO A 605 -25.67 28.05 -4.13
C PRO A 605 -26.39 27.44 -2.91
N GLU A 606 -26.05 27.86 -1.70
CA GLU A 606 -26.82 27.43 -0.53
C GLU A 606 -28.26 27.93 -0.61
N LYS A 607 -29.14 27.43 0.27
CA LYS A 607 -30.53 27.90 0.32
C LYS A 607 -30.63 29.31 0.90
N ALA A 608 -31.61 30.08 0.42
CA ALA A 608 -32.01 31.34 1.04
C ALA A 608 -32.37 31.13 2.53
N GLY A 609 -31.98 32.08 3.38
CA GLY A 609 -32.18 32.04 4.82
C GLY A 609 -32.78 33.32 5.39
N ASN A 610 -33.08 33.33 6.68
CA ASN A 610 -33.60 34.50 7.43
C ASN A 610 -34.71 35.28 6.70
N PRO A 611 -35.87 34.65 6.42
CA PRO A 611 -36.99 35.35 5.80
C PRO A 611 -37.54 36.46 6.71
N ASP A 612 -37.94 37.57 6.11
CA ASP A 612 -38.76 38.60 6.73
C ASP A 612 -39.90 38.99 5.77
N PRO A 613 -41.18 38.83 6.14
CA PRO A 613 -41.68 38.29 7.40
C PRO A 613 -41.16 36.89 7.72
N PHE A 614 -40.86 36.63 9.00
CA PHE A 614 -40.37 35.33 9.45
C PHE A 614 -41.38 34.22 9.12
N ASP A 615 -40.90 32.99 8.99
CA ASP A 615 -41.77 31.87 8.63
C ASP A 615 -42.88 31.65 9.67
N GLY A 616 -44.13 31.69 9.21
CA GLY A 616 -45.32 31.62 10.03
C GLY A 616 -45.79 32.96 10.60
N ALA A 617 -45.26 34.10 10.11
CA ALA A 617 -45.69 35.42 10.56
C ALA A 617 -47.20 35.65 10.37
N ILE A 618 -47.84 36.28 11.35
CA ILE A 618 -49.26 36.66 11.33
C ILE A 618 -49.42 38.18 11.37
N ASP A 619 -50.60 38.68 11.02
CA ASP A 619 -50.94 40.11 11.01
C ASP A 619 -50.03 40.98 10.12
N VAL A 620 -49.55 40.41 9.01
CA VAL A 620 -48.72 41.11 8.03
C VAL A 620 -49.55 42.12 7.23
N ASN A 621 -48.98 43.29 6.91
CA ASN A 621 -49.65 44.34 6.12
C ASN A 621 -50.17 43.82 4.77
N THR A 622 -51.29 44.36 4.27
CA THR A 622 -51.87 44.05 2.96
C THR A 622 -50.97 44.32 1.75
N ILE A 623 -49.87 45.07 1.92
CA ILE A 623 -48.83 45.28 0.90
C ILE A 623 -47.47 44.95 1.55
N PRO A 624 -47.13 43.66 1.72
CA PRO A 624 -45.89 43.28 2.37
C PRO A 624 -44.67 43.51 1.46
N THR A 625 -43.51 43.74 2.08
CA THR A 625 -42.22 43.56 1.43
C THR A 625 -41.63 42.27 1.99
N LEU A 626 -41.33 41.31 1.13
CA LEU A 626 -40.62 40.08 1.47
C LEU A 626 -39.13 40.32 1.33
N SER A 627 -38.32 39.83 2.25
CA SER A 627 -36.86 39.88 2.18
C SER A 627 -36.22 38.64 2.75
N TRP A 628 -35.01 38.32 2.30
CA TRP A 628 -34.26 37.13 2.73
C TRP A 628 -32.76 37.43 2.75
N THR A 629 -32.00 36.60 3.45
CA THR A 629 -30.56 36.50 3.28
C THR A 629 -30.28 35.56 2.11
N PRO A 630 -29.50 35.99 1.11
CA PRO A 630 -29.15 35.13 -0.02
C PRO A 630 -28.26 33.97 0.45
N GLY A 631 -28.46 32.80 -0.14
CA GLY A 631 -27.57 31.66 0.09
C GLY A 631 -26.14 31.93 -0.36
N SER A 632 -25.14 31.36 0.32
CA SER A 632 -23.74 31.47 -0.09
C SER A 632 -23.56 31.00 -1.53
N GLY A 633 -22.90 31.81 -2.36
CA GLY A 633 -22.66 31.51 -3.78
C GLY A 633 -23.79 31.88 -4.75
N ALA A 634 -24.92 32.44 -4.28
CA ALA A 634 -26.01 32.89 -5.14
C ALA A 634 -25.70 34.19 -5.90
N ILE A 635 -26.10 34.26 -7.17
CA ILE A 635 -25.98 35.46 -8.04
C ILE A 635 -27.35 36.02 -8.47
N SER A 636 -28.43 35.23 -8.37
CA SER A 636 -29.81 35.66 -8.64
C SER A 636 -30.82 34.74 -7.93
N HIS A 637 -32.06 35.19 -7.86
CA HIS A 637 -33.11 34.61 -7.02
C HIS A 637 -34.41 34.44 -7.82
N ASP A 638 -34.90 33.20 -7.93
CA ASP A 638 -36.24 32.93 -8.44
C ASP A 638 -37.26 33.00 -7.30
N VAL A 639 -38.20 33.94 -7.38
CA VAL A 639 -39.22 34.17 -6.37
C VAL A 639 -40.48 33.38 -6.71
N TYR A 640 -40.96 32.58 -5.77
CA TYR A 640 -42.24 31.86 -5.85
C TYR A 640 -43.19 32.34 -4.77
N ILE A 641 -44.47 32.52 -5.10
CA ILE A 641 -45.53 32.83 -4.13
C ILE A 641 -46.86 32.18 -4.54
N GLY A 642 -47.68 31.80 -3.57
CA GLY A 642 -49.02 31.25 -3.82
C GLY A 642 -49.81 31.01 -2.53
N THR A 643 -51.08 30.65 -2.67
CA THR A 643 -51.99 30.33 -1.55
C THR A 643 -52.01 28.83 -1.18
N SER A 644 -51.12 28.04 -1.79
CA SER A 644 -50.95 26.61 -1.51
C SER A 644 -49.50 26.18 -1.77
N ASN A 645 -49.17 24.92 -1.45
CA ASN A 645 -47.85 24.34 -1.72
C ASN A 645 -47.47 24.28 -3.22
N LEU A 646 -48.42 24.54 -4.14
CA LEU A 646 -48.20 24.59 -5.58
C LEU A 646 -47.85 26.02 -6.08
N MET A 647 -47.02 26.75 -5.32
CA MET A 647 -46.63 28.14 -5.60
C MET A 647 -46.20 28.37 -7.05
N PHE A 648 -46.53 29.55 -7.59
CA PHE A 648 -46.18 29.94 -8.95
C PHE A 648 -44.86 30.71 -8.98
N PHE A 649 -44.06 30.46 -10.01
CA PHE A 649 -42.90 31.30 -10.33
C PHE A 649 -43.38 32.71 -10.66
N PHE A 650 -42.79 33.71 -10.03
CA PHE A 650 -43.14 35.11 -10.24
C PHE A 650 -42.10 35.82 -11.10
N SER A 651 -40.85 35.88 -10.63
CA SER A 651 -39.76 36.57 -11.32
C SER A 651 -38.39 36.07 -10.86
N ASN A 652 -37.38 36.28 -11.70
CA ASN A 652 -35.97 36.23 -11.33
C ASN A 652 -35.45 37.64 -11.04
N GLN A 653 -34.63 37.82 -10.01
CA GLN A 653 -34.05 39.11 -9.63
C GLN A 653 -32.70 38.98 -8.92
N THR A 654 -31.92 40.05 -8.87
CA THR A 654 -30.65 40.12 -8.11
C THR A 654 -30.82 40.73 -6.72
N ASP A 655 -31.90 41.47 -6.49
CA ASP A 655 -32.20 42.06 -5.19
C ASP A 655 -32.74 41.00 -4.23
N THR A 656 -32.48 41.17 -2.93
CA THR A 656 -32.93 40.25 -1.88
C THR A 656 -34.24 40.70 -1.22
N THR A 657 -35.01 41.55 -1.92
CA THR A 657 -36.32 42.05 -1.48
C THR A 657 -37.33 41.99 -2.62
N PHE A 658 -38.57 41.63 -2.33
CA PHE A 658 -39.63 41.49 -3.32
C PHE A 658 -40.97 42.00 -2.77
N ASN A 659 -41.69 42.79 -3.57
CA ASN A 659 -43.03 43.25 -3.24
C ASN A 659 -44.05 42.55 -4.16
N PRO A 660 -44.85 41.60 -3.65
CA PRO A 660 -45.86 40.89 -4.43
C PRO A 660 -47.08 41.75 -4.82
N GLY A 661 -47.13 43.01 -4.38
CA GLY A 661 -48.29 43.89 -4.50
C GLY A 661 -49.29 43.69 -3.36
N SER A 662 -50.54 44.09 -3.60
CA SER A 662 -51.59 43.94 -2.60
C SER A 662 -52.05 42.48 -2.49
N LEU A 663 -51.96 41.92 -1.29
CA LEU A 663 -52.40 40.57 -0.96
C LEU A 663 -53.73 40.60 -0.19
N THR A 664 -54.53 39.54 -0.36
CA THR A 664 -55.86 39.43 0.24
C THR A 664 -55.79 39.31 1.76
N GLY A 665 -56.45 40.22 2.48
CA GLY A 665 -56.55 40.18 3.94
C GLY A 665 -57.18 38.89 4.46
N GLY A 666 -56.69 38.40 5.61
CA GLY A 666 -57.13 37.16 6.23
C GLY A 666 -56.69 35.88 5.51
N THR A 667 -55.80 35.97 4.51
CA THR A 667 -55.31 34.82 3.74
C THR A 667 -53.86 34.50 4.10
N THR A 668 -53.54 33.21 4.21
CA THR A 668 -52.16 32.71 4.35
C THR A 668 -51.55 32.47 2.97
N PHE A 669 -50.37 33.05 2.75
CA PHE A 669 -49.56 32.87 1.55
C PHE A 669 -48.30 32.08 1.88
N TYR A 670 -47.86 31.27 0.94
CA TYR A 670 -46.61 30.54 0.95
C TYR A 670 -45.67 31.16 -0.08
N TRP A 671 -44.39 31.28 0.26
CA TRP A 671 -43.37 31.80 -0.64
C TRP A 671 -42.05 31.05 -0.47
N ARG A 672 -41.24 31.05 -1.53
CA ARG A 672 -39.97 30.33 -1.60
C ARG A 672 -39.02 31.09 -2.52
N ILE A 673 -37.74 31.09 -2.18
CA ILE A 673 -36.68 31.62 -3.02
C ILE A 673 -35.79 30.48 -3.49
N ASP A 674 -35.72 30.25 -4.81
CA ASP A 674 -34.75 29.33 -5.37
C ASP A 674 -33.49 30.11 -5.76
N GLU A 675 -32.37 29.74 -5.17
CA GLU A 675 -31.08 30.41 -5.32
C GLU A 675 -30.37 29.92 -6.58
N ILE A 676 -29.81 30.83 -7.38
CA ILE A 676 -29.21 30.51 -8.67
C ILE A 676 -27.79 31.05 -8.74
N ASN A 677 -26.86 30.26 -9.27
CA ASN A 677 -25.55 30.70 -9.72
C ASN A 677 -25.32 30.27 -11.18
N SER A 678 -24.11 30.49 -11.71
CA SER A 678 -23.76 30.11 -13.10
C SER A 678 -23.76 28.60 -13.36
N TRP A 679 -23.89 27.79 -12.31
CA TRP A 679 -23.76 26.33 -12.33
C TRP A 679 -25.06 25.59 -12.06
N GLY A 680 -26.08 26.27 -11.52
CA GLY A 680 -27.42 25.72 -11.40
C GLY A 680 -28.27 26.41 -10.36
N LYS A 681 -29.32 25.70 -9.91
CA LYS A 681 -30.37 26.22 -9.03
C LYS A 681 -30.54 25.33 -7.80
N THR A 682 -30.54 25.95 -6.63
CA THR A 682 -30.88 25.30 -5.37
C THR A 682 -32.28 25.68 -4.94
N LYS A 683 -33.15 24.68 -4.77
CA LYS A 683 -34.53 24.89 -4.33
C LYS A 683 -34.58 25.32 -2.86
N GLY A 684 -35.25 26.44 -2.58
CA GLY A 684 -35.34 27.03 -1.25
C GLY A 684 -36.28 26.32 -0.29
N THR A 685 -36.25 26.77 0.96
CA THR A 685 -37.25 26.41 1.98
C THR A 685 -38.56 27.16 1.72
N VAL A 686 -39.69 26.50 1.93
CA VAL A 686 -41.02 27.15 1.81
C VAL A 686 -41.34 27.85 3.12
N TRP A 687 -41.62 29.14 3.05
CA TRP A 687 -42.03 29.97 4.18
C TRP A 687 -43.49 30.41 4.03
N SER A 688 -44.12 30.80 5.13
CA SER A 688 -45.52 31.21 5.17
C SER A 688 -45.73 32.53 5.89
N LEU A 689 -46.76 33.29 5.49
CA LEU A 689 -47.21 34.51 6.15
C LEU A 689 -48.73 34.66 6.06
N THR A 690 -49.36 35.30 7.05
CA THR A 690 -50.80 35.56 7.07
C THR A 690 -51.08 37.06 7.09
N ILE A 691 -51.85 37.54 6.10
CA ILE A 691 -52.17 38.96 5.94
C ILE A 691 -53.27 39.37 6.93
N THR A 692 -53.10 40.51 7.57
CA THR A 692 -54.10 41.06 8.50
C THR A 692 -55.46 41.24 7.82
N SER A 693 -56.53 40.95 8.56
CA SER A 693 -57.91 41.17 8.10
C SER A 693 -58.40 42.60 8.32
N ASN A 694 -57.61 43.44 8.99
CA ASN A 694 -57.97 44.82 9.29
C ASN A 694 -57.69 45.75 8.10
N PRO A 695 -58.68 46.55 7.63
CA PRO A 695 -58.44 47.53 6.57
C PRO A 695 -57.45 48.61 7.03
N PRO A 696 -56.63 49.18 6.12
CA PRO A 696 -55.72 50.27 6.48
C PRO A 696 -56.49 51.44 7.10
N PRO A 697 -55.92 52.12 8.13
CA PRO A 697 -56.58 53.24 8.77
C PRO A 697 -56.87 54.36 7.74
N PRO A 698 -58.02 55.06 7.84
CA PRO A 698 -58.37 56.11 6.89
C PRO A 698 -57.33 57.24 6.91
N PRO A 699 -57.06 57.89 5.76
CA PRO A 699 -56.11 58.99 5.69
C PRO A 699 -56.52 60.15 6.61
N PRO A 700 -55.55 60.89 7.17
CA PRO A 700 -55.86 62.02 8.06
C PRO A 700 -56.66 63.10 7.31
N PRO A 701 -57.64 63.75 7.97
CA PRO A 701 -58.43 64.81 7.35
C PRO A 701 -57.51 65.96 6.89
N PRO A 702 -57.81 66.61 5.76
CA PRO A 702 -57.03 67.73 5.26
C PRO A 702 -57.01 68.87 6.30
N PRO A 703 -55.90 69.63 6.41
CA PRO A 703 -55.79 70.73 7.37
C PRO A 703 -56.86 71.79 7.09
N PRO A 704 -57.43 72.42 8.14
CA PRO A 704 -58.46 73.43 7.98
C PRO A 704 -57.93 74.65 7.20
N PRO A 705 -58.82 75.35 6.46
CA PRO A 705 -58.45 76.44 5.56
C PRO A 705 -57.85 77.66 6.26
#